data_AF-A0AAN6BUL8-F1
#
_entry.id   AF-A0AAN6BUL8-F1
#
_cell.length_a   1.000
_cell.length_b   1.000
_cell.length_c   1.000
_cell.angle_alpha   90.00
_cell.angle_beta   90.00
_cell.angle_gamma   90.00
#
_symmetry.space_group_name_H-M   'P 1'
#
loop_
_entity.id
_entity.type
_entity.pdbx_description
1 polymer ?
#
loop_
_entity_poly.entity_id
_entity_poly.type
_entity_poly.pdbx_seq_one_letter_code
_entity_poly.pdbx_strand_id
1 'polypeptide(L)'
;MPPEPSSRSESRRTHKKSRTGCDTCKKRRIKCDEVRPRCAKCTFGSRTCSYAAAPGPGPGPGQAGLNTNVAGSSSNSPAGTPLSPALLAAAAEARSTVAVPGRYDAIHMSLFHYAIINMTSFMGVGGDSSRVVESALNSKHVAPYLLDQLLALSALYQSTTAQASQNLYLRYATELQTRALAQFLETRGNISETNFIPAFLFTSFLGIHVLYNTFRDHQDNLGEFVSAFVDYARVHQGIRAVTANYWPQVLASNLAPLLSIVEIGNRIDHLEPGTETIELRKLLEAQSDSSRMPVTASIDALQRMQWVLDLANHNTQSSSNKIQAALAWPVIISEDYIDALYLRHPEALAVLSFFLAFVYQNRSYWLDVSPARLLPVTMRACNLFRYTGLVASLHRVSSSVYHRAGRYSSFSTTSVLATTGDRGNTVGFIGLGAMGNHMLNNLISRYKQPSQGSSVSFALCDTNQEAIKQVIKRHNVEHPHVPLISCSSPYDVAQKASTIISMVPIGKHVQDVYVGEGNSVLNAIKSMDKDQRAATLCIDQSTIGQSISKAVALKLREAGADMIDAPVSGGVVGAQQGTLAIMVGGSKTSFDRSVPVLESMSRKVTYCGELGAGLAAKIANKCDYPLTETTTFTDHTGPNSLLLGITMAGLMLGVDPQVLADIINNSTGRCWSSEINHPVPEIKCGNSSPPACRGYEGGFVTKLAHKDLAIAVSATQEANVPLVVGNCVEELYRPLACSKEFGDRDFSVIYEALQTQCASR
;
A
#
# COMPACT_ATOMS: atom_id res chain seq x y z
N MET A 1 -36.85 19.38 -62.11
CA MET A 1 -37.07 20.46 -61.13
C MET A 1 -38.01 19.97 -60.03
N PRO A 2 -37.50 19.83 -58.80
CA PRO A 2 -38.27 19.97 -57.57
C PRO A 2 -37.81 21.22 -56.77
N PRO A 3 -38.64 21.74 -55.85
CA PRO A 3 -38.65 23.15 -55.46
C PRO A 3 -37.68 23.51 -54.31
N GLU A 4 -37.34 24.81 -54.25
CA GLU A 4 -36.53 25.47 -53.23
C GLU A 4 -37.10 25.35 -51.80
N PRO A 5 -36.25 25.31 -50.76
CA PRO A 5 -36.68 25.36 -49.37
C PRO A 5 -36.95 26.80 -48.88
N SER A 6 -38.16 26.99 -48.37
CA SER A 6 -38.63 28.20 -47.70
C SER A 6 -37.78 28.61 -46.49
N SER A 7 -37.42 29.89 -46.42
CA SER A 7 -36.79 30.56 -45.29
C SER A 7 -37.65 30.52 -44.02
N ARG A 8 -37.16 29.91 -42.93
CA ARG A 8 -37.72 30.07 -41.58
C ARG A 8 -36.86 31.06 -40.78
N SER A 9 -37.50 32.15 -40.37
CA SER A 9 -36.94 33.19 -39.50
C SER A 9 -36.60 32.65 -38.11
N GLU A 10 -35.35 32.80 -37.67
CA GLU A 10 -34.95 32.53 -36.29
C GLU A 10 -35.59 33.53 -35.31
N SER A 11 -36.48 33.04 -34.45
CA SER A 11 -36.98 33.81 -33.31
C SER A 11 -35.87 34.01 -32.27
N ARG A 12 -35.52 35.28 -31.96
CA ARG A 12 -34.61 35.64 -30.85
C ARG A 12 -35.14 35.08 -29.53
N ARG A 13 -34.41 34.11 -28.93
CA ARG A 13 -34.65 33.67 -27.54
C ARG A 13 -34.22 34.75 -26.55
N THR A 14 -35.15 35.23 -25.74
CA THR A 14 -34.88 36.15 -24.62
C THR A 14 -34.25 35.40 -23.44
N HIS A 15 -33.03 35.76 -23.04
CA HIS A 15 -32.34 35.14 -21.91
C HIS A 15 -32.77 35.76 -20.55
N LYS A 16 -33.14 34.92 -19.58
CA LYS A 16 -33.36 35.28 -18.17
C LYS A 16 -32.04 35.74 -17.52
N LYS A 17 -31.96 37.02 -17.13
CA LYS A 17 -30.85 37.56 -16.32
C LYS A 17 -30.92 36.99 -14.89
N SER A 18 -29.84 36.40 -14.39
CA SER A 18 -29.74 36.03 -12.97
C SER A 18 -29.57 37.31 -12.12
N ARG A 19 -30.44 37.51 -11.12
CA ARG A 19 -30.40 38.68 -10.22
C ARG A 19 -29.15 38.66 -9.32
N THR A 20 -28.69 37.46 -8.95
CA THR A 20 -27.63 37.19 -7.96
C THR A 20 -26.29 36.77 -8.58
N GLY A 21 -26.20 36.70 -9.91
CA GLY A 21 -24.99 36.33 -10.64
C GLY A 21 -23.81 37.30 -10.48
N CYS A 22 -22.60 36.80 -10.74
CA CYS A 22 -21.37 37.60 -10.69
C CYS A 22 -21.39 38.72 -11.75
N ASP A 23 -20.65 39.80 -11.49
CA ASP A 23 -20.65 41.00 -12.33
C ASP A 23 -20.14 40.71 -13.75
N THR A 24 -19.15 39.81 -13.85
CA THR A 24 -18.55 39.41 -15.12
C THR A 24 -19.55 38.67 -16.02
N CYS A 25 -20.36 37.76 -15.47
CA CYS A 25 -21.42 37.09 -16.22
C CYS A 25 -22.57 38.04 -16.58
N LYS A 26 -22.93 38.96 -15.66
CA LYS A 26 -23.95 40.00 -15.89
C LYS A 26 -23.58 40.95 -17.03
N LYS A 27 -22.34 41.46 -17.04
CA LYS A 27 -21.81 42.31 -18.13
C LYS A 27 -21.85 41.60 -19.48
N ARG A 28 -21.56 40.30 -19.47
CA ARG A 28 -21.59 39.45 -20.68
C ARG A 28 -22.98 38.98 -21.08
N ARG A 29 -24.03 39.36 -20.34
CA ARG A 29 -25.44 38.98 -20.58
C ARG A 29 -25.66 37.47 -20.69
N ILE A 30 -24.85 36.67 -19.95
CA ILE A 30 -24.98 35.20 -19.87
C ILE A 30 -25.47 34.79 -18.47
N LYS A 31 -26.12 33.63 -18.37
CA LYS A 31 -26.60 33.08 -17.08
C LYS A 31 -25.40 32.63 -16.25
N CYS A 32 -25.29 33.18 -15.03
CA CYS A 32 -24.31 32.76 -14.03
C CYS A 32 -24.82 31.53 -13.28
N ASP A 33 -23.92 30.61 -12.95
CA ASP A 33 -24.16 29.42 -12.11
C ASP A 33 -24.02 29.71 -10.60
N GLU A 34 -23.61 30.93 -10.24
CA GLU A 34 -23.64 31.49 -8.87
C GLU A 34 -22.75 30.79 -7.82
N VAL A 35 -21.91 29.83 -8.26
CA VAL A 35 -20.89 29.17 -7.43
C VAL A 35 -19.87 30.19 -6.91
N ARG A 36 -19.56 30.12 -5.61
CA ARG A 36 -18.57 30.96 -4.91
C ARG A 36 -17.35 30.10 -4.52
N PRO A 37 -16.11 30.65 -4.56
CA PRO A 37 -15.77 32.06 -4.78
C PRO A 37 -15.75 32.49 -6.27
N ARG A 38 -15.68 31.55 -7.23
CA ARG A 38 -15.68 31.82 -8.67
C ARG A 38 -16.68 30.91 -9.40
N CYS A 39 -17.46 31.47 -10.33
CA CYS A 39 -18.42 30.72 -11.12
C CYS A 39 -17.75 29.94 -12.26
N ALA A 40 -18.29 28.77 -12.65
CA ALA A 40 -17.66 27.87 -13.61
C ALA A 40 -17.41 28.54 -14.97
N LYS A 41 -18.29 29.45 -15.39
CA LYS A 41 -18.13 30.20 -16.65
C LYS A 41 -16.99 31.22 -16.62
N CYS A 42 -16.66 31.76 -15.46
CA CYS A 42 -15.49 32.63 -15.30
C CYS A 42 -14.21 31.81 -15.13
N THR A 43 -14.28 30.66 -14.46
CA THR A 43 -13.14 29.73 -14.31
C THR A 43 -12.69 29.16 -15.65
N PHE A 44 -13.62 28.60 -16.44
CA PHE A 44 -13.30 28.04 -17.77
C PHE A 44 -12.77 29.08 -18.76
N GLY A 45 -13.16 30.35 -18.57
CA GLY A 45 -12.71 31.45 -19.42
C GLY A 45 -11.47 32.18 -18.90
N SER A 46 -10.86 31.75 -17.80
CA SER A 46 -9.77 32.45 -17.11
C SER A 46 -10.08 33.94 -16.82
N ARG A 47 -11.33 34.25 -16.44
CA ARG A 47 -11.80 35.63 -16.20
C ARG A 47 -11.97 35.91 -14.72
N THR A 48 -11.74 37.15 -14.31
CA THR A 48 -11.99 37.62 -12.94
C THR A 48 -13.48 37.49 -12.61
N CYS A 49 -13.81 36.92 -11.45
CA CYS A 49 -15.18 36.71 -10.99
C CYS A 49 -15.41 37.49 -9.69
N SER A 50 -16.30 38.47 -9.70
CA SER A 50 -16.67 39.27 -8.53
C SER A 50 -18.18 39.19 -8.28
N TYR A 51 -18.56 39.12 -7.01
CA TYR A 51 -19.94 39.27 -6.56
C TYR A 51 -20.03 40.58 -5.77
N ALA A 52 -21.08 41.37 -5.98
CA ALA A 52 -21.33 42.56 -5.16
C ALA A 52 -21.47 42.17 -3.68
N ALA A 53 -20.75 42.88 -2.79
CA ALA A 53 -20.85 42.72 -1.35
C ALA A 53 -22.25 43.13 -0.86
N ALA A 54 -22.80 42.39 0.11
CA ALA A 54 -24.06 42.76 0.75
C ALA A 54 -23.89 44.05 1.57
N PRO A 55 -24.91 44.92 1.68
CA PRO A 55 -24.83 46.09 2.56
C PRO A 55 -24.75 45.63 4.01
N GLY A 56 -23.69 46.00 4.72
CA GLY A 56 -23.56 45.75 6.16
C GLY A 56 -24.48 46.68 6.98
N PRO A 57 -24.79 46.34 8.24
CA PRO A 57 -25.53 47.22 9.14
C PRO A 57 -24.68 48.44 9.51
N GLY A 58 -25.27 49.63 9.48
CA GLY A 58 -24.59 50.89 9.76
C GLY A 58 -24.12 51.05 11.22
N PRO A 59 -23.20 52.00 11.49
CA PRO A 59 -22.57 52.17 12.80
C PRO A 59 -23.45 53.01 13.75
N GLY A 60 -23.65 52.49 14.97
CA GLY A 60 -24.14 53.25 16.13
C GLY A 60 -22.97 53.73 17.01
N PRO A 61 -23.12 54.85 17.74
CA PRO A 61 -22.01 55.66 18.22
C PRO A 61 -21.48 55.22 19.59
N GLY A 62 -20.16 55.32 19.76
CA GLY A 62 -19.49 55.10 21.04
C GLY A 62 -17.99 55.35 20.91
N GLN A 63 -17.61 56.64 20.87
CA GLN A 63 -16.23 57.10 21.00
C GLN A 63 -15.67 56.81 22.39
N ALA A 64 -14.38 56.45 22.44
CA ALA A 64 -13.30 56.98 23.30
C ALA A 64 -12.23 55.88 23.36
N GLY A 65 -11.01 56.05 22.85
CA GLY A 65 -9.99 57.03 23.22
C GLY A 65 -8.69 56.21 23.34
N LEU A 66 -7.79 56.31 22.37
CA LEU A 66 -6.49 56.97 22.46
C LEU A 66 -5.40 56.23 23.26
N ASN A 67 -4.29 56.05 22.54
CA ASN A 67 -2.88 56.14 22.95
C ASN A 67 -2.15 54.91 23.50
N THR A 68 -1.33 54.35 22.61
CA THR A 68 0.13 54.20 22.72
C THR A 68 0.74 54.11 24.11
N ASN A 69 1.43 53.00 24.40
CA ASN A 69 2.88 53.04 24.60
C ASN A 69 3.50 51.64 24.63
N VAL A 70 4.68 51.58 24.02
CA VAL A 70 5.62 50.46 24.03
C VAL A 70 6.24 50.32 25.41
N ALA A 71 6.29 49.11 25.96
CA ALA A 71 7.34 48.68 26.88
C ALA A 71 7.48 47.16 26.79
N GLY A 72 8.69 46.69 26.47
CA GLY A 72 8.98 45.27 26.37
C GLY A 72 8.93 44.57 27.72
N SER A 73 8.46 43.33 27.70
CA SER A 73 8.88 42.30 28.64
C SER A 73 9.19 41.04 27.84
N SER A 74 10.47 40.74 27.76
CA SER A 74 11.01 39.45 27.36
C SER A 74 10.53 38.39 28.35
N SER A 75 9.51 37.62 28.00
CA SER A 75 9.26 36.31 28.61
C SER A 75 9.84 35.24 27.68
N ASN A 76 10.96 34.67 28.09
CA ASN A 76 11.49 33.43 27.54
C ASN A 76 10.45 32.32 27.74
N SER A 77 9.64 32.06 26.71
CA SER A 77 9.01 30.75 26.55
C SER A 77 10.00 29.85 25.80
N PRO A 78 10.26 28.61 26.24
CA PRO A 78 11.09 27.70 25.47
C PRO A 78 10.40 27.48 24.12
N ALA A 79 11.12 27.75 23.04
CA ALA A 79 10.67 27.51 21.67
C ALA A 79 10.15 26.07 21.58
N GLY A 80 8.83 25.92 21.39
CA GLY A 80 8.20 24.62 21.30
C GLY A 80 8.81 23.83 20.16
N THR A 81 9.32 22.63 20.46
CA THR A 81 9.83 21.69 19.46
C THR A 81 8.75 21.46 18.40
N PRO A 82 9.05 21.66 17.10
CA PRO A 82 8.05 21.47 16.05
C PRO A 82 7.62 20.00 16.01
N LEU A 83 6.31 19.77 16.01
CA LEU A 83 5.74 18.44 15.78
C LEU A 83 6.14 17.94 14.39
N SER A 84 6.32 16.62 14.24
CA SER A 84 6.58 16.00 12.93
C SER A 84 5.51 16.41 11.91
N PRO A 85 5.88 16.71 10.66
CA PRO A 85 4.94 17.02 9.59
C PRO A 85 3.82 15.98 9.43
N ALA A 86 4.08 14.72 9.79
CA ALA A 86 3.09 13.63 9.77
C ALA A 86 1.94 13.84 10.77
N LEU A 87 2.22 14.37 11.97
CA LEU A 87 1.19 14.67 12.97
C LEU A 87 0.46 15.97 12.66
N LEU A 88 1.15 16.95 12.10
CA LEU A 88 0.52 18.15 11.57
C LEU A 88 -0.40 17.82 10.39
N ALA A 89 0.00 16.87 9.53
CA ALA A 89 -0.82 16.34 8.44
C ALA A 89 -2.02 15.57 8.98
N ALA A 90 -1.84 14.65 9.94
CA ALA A 90 -2.94 13.94 10.59
C ALA A 90 -3.92 14.91 11.30
N ALA A 91 -3.40 15.96 11.94
CA ALA A 91 -4.20 17.01 12.57
C ALA A 91 -4.87 17.97 11.57
N ALA A 92 -4.32 18.11 10.35
CA ALA A 92 -4.91 18.88 9.27
C ALA A 92 -6.02 18.07 8.55
N GLU A 93 -5.82 16.77 8.41
CA GLU A 93 -6.77 15.81 7.84
C GLU A 93 -7.96 15.61 8.81
N ALA A 94 -7.69 15.51 10.11
CA ALA A 94 -8.70 15.51 11.18
C ALA A 94 -9.58 16.77 11.19
N ARG A 95 -8.99 17.95 10.89
CA ARG A 95 -9.73 19.21 10.76
C ARG A 95 -10.64 19.24 9.53
N SER A 96 -10.37 18.42 8.52
CA SER A 96 -11.19 18.29 7.31
C SER A 96 -12.32 17.26 7.45
N THR A 97 -12.26 16.34 8.42
CA THR A 97 -13.22 15.25 8.61
C THR A 97 -13.94 15.33 9.97
N VAL A 98 -14.42 16.52 10.34
CA VAL A 98 -15.28 16.66 11.54
C VAL A 98 -16.62 15.98 11.27
N ALA A 99 -16.69 14.69 11.59
CA ALA A 99 -17.93 14.05 12.01
C ALA A 99 -18.35 14.65 13.36
N VAL A 100 -19.66 14.84 13.49
CA VAL A 100 -20.41 15.47 14.60
C VAL A 100 -19.77 15.36 16.01
N PRO A 101 -19.82 16.43 16.84
CA PRO A 101 -19.33 16.36 18.21
C PRO A 101 -20.06 15.33 19.09
N GLY A 102 -19.29 14.51 19.82
CA GLY A 102 -19.62 14.07 21.18
C GLY A 102 -20.70 13.02 21.41
N ARG A 103 -21.19 12.29 20.41
CA ARG A 103 -22.13 11.18 20.65
C ARG A 103 -21.39 9.86 20.87
N TYR A 104 -21.28 9.45 22.13
CA TYR A 104 -20.99 8.06 22.49
C TYR A 104 -22.23 7.20 22.25
N ASP A 105 -22.06 6.07 21.58
CA ASP A 105 -23.11 5.10 21.29
C ASP A 105 -22.88 3.79 22.08
N ALA A 106 -23.71 2.78 21.81
CA ALA A 106 -23.61 1.48 22.47
C ALA A 106 -22.26 0.77 22.22
N ILE A 107 -21.60 1.02 21.09
CA ILE A 107 -20.28 0.45 20.78
C ILE A 107 -19.21 1.14 21.63
N HIS A 108 -19.30 2.45 21.83
CA HIS A 108 -18.39 3.14 22.75
C HIS A 108 -18.57 2.66 24.19
N MET A 109 -19.80 2.34 24.62
CA MET A 109 -20.05 1.74 25.93
C MET A 109 -19.45 0.34 26.06
N SER A 110 -19.54 -0.50 25.01
CA SER A 110 -18.93 -1.82 25.03
C SER A 110 -17.41 -1.74 25.07
N LEU A 111 -16.80 -0.82 24.31
CA LEU A 111 -15.37 -0.53 24.35
C LEU A 111 -14.93 -0.02 25.71
N PHE A 112 -15.74 0.83 26.36
CA PHE A 112 -15.46 1.33 27.70
C PHE A 112 -15.48 0.20 28.74
N HIS A 113 -16.51 -0.64 28.71
CA HIS A 113 -16.62 -1.81 29.56
C HIS A 113 -15.45 -2.78 29.35
N TYR A 114 -15.07 -3.01 28.09
CA TYR A 114 -13.93 -3.82 27.73
C TYR A 114 -12.62 -3.26 28.30
N ALA A 115 -12.45 -1.93 28.26
CA ALA A 115 -11.30 -1.26 28.85
C ALA A 115 -11.22 -1.48 30.37
N ILE A 116 -12.35 -1.39 31.08
CA ILE A 116 -12.41 -1.63 32.54
C ILE A 116 -11.93 -3.05 32.89
N ILE A 117 -12.35 -4.05 32.12
CA ILE A 117 -12.04 -5.47 32.41
C ILE A 117 -10.59 -5.82 32.06
N ASN A 118 -10.06 -5.30 30.95
CA ASN A 118 -8.80 -5.79 30.35
C ASN A 118 -7.61 -4.83 30.47
N MET A 119 -7.76 -3.70 31.17
CA MET A 119 -6.75 -2.63 31.26
C MET A 119 -5.35 -3.14 31.66
N THR A 120 -5.28 -4.08 32.59
CA THR A 120 -4.02 -4.67 33.08
C THR A 120 -3.29 -5.44 31.98
N SER A 121 -4.02 -6.12 31.09
CA SER A 121 -3.48 -6.94 30.00
C SER A 121 -2.91 -6.11 28.86
N PHE A 122 -3.50 -4.95 28.55
CA PHE A 122 -3.11 -4.18 27.36
C PHE A 122 -2.40 -2.85 27.65
N MET A 123 -2.51 -2.29 28.86
CA MET A 123 -1.79 -1.06 29.24
C MET A 123 -0.59 -1.32 30.15
N GLY A 124 -0.42 -2.54 30.66
CA GLY A 124 0.64 -2.85 31.62
C GLY A 124 0.57 -1.99 32.89
N VAL A 125 -0.63 -1.54 33.26
CA VAL A 125 -0.88 -0.80 34.49
C VAL A 125 -1.05 -1.82 35.61
N GLY A 126 -0.01 -1.98 36.44
CA GLY A 126 -0.07 -2.78 37.66
C GLY A 126 -0.82 -2.01 38.76
N GLY A 127 -1.60 -2.71 39.57
CA GLY A 127 -2.38 -2.12 40.67
C GLY A 127 -3.83 -1.81 40.30
N ASP A 128 -4.43 -0.85 41.00
CA ASP A 128 -5.84 -0.50 40.91
C ASP A 128 -6.15 0.36 39.67
N SER A 129 -6.44 -0.32 38.55
CA SER A 129 -6.74 0.30 37.25
C SER A 129 -8.01 1.16 37.26
N SER A 130 -8.87 1.05 38.28
CA SER A 130 -10.07 1.89 38.43
C SER A 130 -9.72 3.38 38.46
N ARG A 131 -8.56 3.75 38.99
CA ARG A 131 -8.08 5.14 39.10
C ARG A 131 -7.85 5.81 37.75
N VAL A 132 -7.42 5.04 36.75
CA VAL A 132 -7.29 5.52 35.36
C VAL A 132 -8.67 5.82 34.77
N VAL A 133 -9.63 4.93 35.02
CA VAL A 133 -11.02 5.06 34.54
C VAL A 133 -11.70 6.24 35.21
N GLU A 134 -11.54 6.39 36.53
CA GLU A 134 -12.03 7.54 37.30
C GLU A 134 -11.44 8.85 36.78
N SER A 135 -10.13 8.89 36.51
CA SER A 135 -9.50 10.08 35.93
C SER A 135 -10.08 10.40 34.54
N ALA A 136 -10.29 9.40 33.68
CA ALA A 136 -10.89 9.61 32.36
C ALA A 136 -12.34 10.12 32.44
N LEU A 137 -13.14 9.61 33.37
CA LEU A 137 -14.53 10.02 33.56
C LEU A 137 -14.66 11.39 34.21
N ASN A 138 -13.89 11.65 35.28
CA ASN A 138 -13.95 12.89 36.03
C ASN A 138 -13.40 14.08 35.23
N SER A 139 -12.42 13.82 34.37
CA SER A 139 -11.82 14.85 33.53
C SER A 139 -12.53 15.02 32.18
N LYS A 140 -13.62 14.30 31.87
CA LYS A 140 -14.24 14.34 30.53
C LYS A 140 -14.64 15.73 30.02
N HIS A 141 -14.96 16.64 30.93
CA HIS A 141 -15.36 18.02 30.59
C HIS A 141 -14.15 18.93 30.32
N VAL A 142 -13.01 18.64 30.94
CA VAL A 142 -11.78 19.45 30.87
C VAL A 142 -10.80 18.86 29.85
N ALA A 143 -10.82 17.54 29.69
CA ALA A 143 -9.92 16.74 28.88
C ALA A 143 -10.67 15.57 28.21
N PRO A 144 -11.62 15.85 27.29
CA PRO A 144 -12.39 14.82 26.58
C PRO A 144 -11.49 13.84 25.79
N TYR A 145 -10.32 14.32 25.36
CA TYR A 145 -9.33 13.54 24.61
C TYR A 145 -8.86 12.28 25.35
N LEU A 146 -8.86 12.30 26.69
CA LEU A 146 -8.41 11.16 27.47
C LEU A 146 -9.36 9.97 27.32
N LEU A 147 -10.67 10.21 27.38
CA LEU A 147 -11.68 9.16 27.22
C LEU A 147 -11.65 8.61 25.80
N ASP A 148 -11.53 9.47 24.80
CA ASP A 148 -11.44 9.03 23.40
C ASP A 148 -10.20 8.17 23.14
N GLN A 149 -9.04 8.54 23.70
CA GLN A 149 -7.82 7.73 23.56
C GLN A 149 -7.92 6.40 24.31
N LEU A 150 -8.59 6.36 25.47
CA LEU A 150 -8.87 5.13 26.20
C LEU A 150 -9.73 4.16 25.37
N LEU A 151 -10.79 4.68 24.74
CA LEU A 151 -11.65 3.90 23.86
C LEU A 151 -10.92 3.47 22.58
N ALA A 152 -10.06 4.32 22.04
CA ALA A 152 -9.24 4.01 20.87
C ALA A 152 -8.30 2.83 21.13
N LEU A 153 -7.63 2.81 22.29
CA LEU A 153 -6.80 1.68 22.70
C LEU A 153 -7.61 0.40 22.93
N SER A 154 -8.79 0.53 23.54
CA SER A 154 -9.70 -0.60 23.74
C SER A 154 -10.11 -1.23 22.41
N ALA A 155 -10.49 -0.40 21.43
CA ALA A 155 -10.83 -0.87 20.08
C ALA A 155 -9.62 -1.50 19.39
N LEU A 156 -8.44 -0.89 19.51
CA LEU A 156 -7.20 -1.42 18.94
C LEU A 156 -6.90 -2.82 19.46
N TYR A 157 -7.03 -3.04 20.77
CA TYR A 157 -6.81 -4.35 21.36
C TYR A 157 -7.95 -5.33 21.05
N GLN A 158 -9.19 -4.89 21.00
CA GLN A 158 -10.29 -5.76 20.60
C GLN A 158 -10.16 -6.23 19.15
N SER A 159 -9.47 -5.46 18.29
CA SER A 159 -9.14 -5.88 16.93
C SER A 159 -8.20 -7.09 16.86
N THR A 160 -7.36 -7.33 17.89
CA THR A 160 -6.49 -8.51 17.94
C THR A 160 -7.20 -9.75 18.43
N THR A 161 -8.24 -9.59 19.24
CA THR A 161 -8.99 -10.70 19.85
C THR A 161 -10.24 -11.10 19.07
N ALA A 162 -10.89 -10.18 18.33
CA ALA A 162 -12.15 -10.40 17.62
C ALA A 162 -12.00 -10.45 16.09
N GLN A 163 -11.54 -11.61 15.56
CA GLN A 163 -11.19 -11.78 14.14
C GLN A 163 -12.33 -11.48 13.16
N ALA A 164 -13.59 -11.77 13.51
CA ALA A 164 -14.75 -11.51 12.65
C ALA A 164 -15.07 -10.02 12.46
N SER A 165 -14.68 -9.16 13.41
CA SER A 165 -14.97 -7.72 13.42
C SER A 165 -13.69 -6.87 13.45
N GLN A 166 -12.55 -7.45 13.11
CA GLN A 166 -11.23 -6.80 13.18
C GLN A 166 -11.21 -5.45 12.44
N ASN A 167 -11.68 -5.42 11.19
CA ASN A 167 -11.71 -4.19 10.39
C ASN A 167 -12.60 -3.09 10.99
N LEU A 168 -13.67 -3.47 11.70
CA LEU A 168 -14.56 -2.51 12.36
C LEU A 168 -13.85 -1.86 13.54
N TYR A 169 -13.22 -2.66 14.40
CA TYR A 169 -12.51 -2.15 15.57
C TYR A 169 -11.26 -1.33 15.19
N LEU A 170 -10.57 -1.69 14.10
CA LEU A 170 -9.47 -0.88 13.56
C LEU A 170 -9.95 0.52 13.13
N ARG A 171 -11.12 0.62 12.48
CA ARG A 171 -11.71 1.92 12.12
C ARG A 171 -12.03 2.75 13.35
N TYR A 172 -12.67 2.15 14.37
CA TYR A 172 -12.95 2.86 15.63
C TYR A 172 -11.67 3.32 16.33
N ALA A 173 -10.63 2.48 16.36
CA ALA A 173 -9.34 2.84 16.94
C ALA A 173 -8.73 4.08 16.26
N THR A 174 -8.71 4.10 14.92
CA THR A 174 -8.20 5.25 14.15
C THR A 174 -9.07 6.50 14.33
N GLU A 175 -10.39 6.38 14.24
CA GLU A 175 -11.32 7.51 14.39
C GLU A 175 -11.21 8.17 15.76
N LEU A 176 -11.24 7.36 16.83
CA LEU A 176 -11.17 7.84 18.21
C LEU A 176 -9.81 8.44 18.55
N GLN A 177 -8.71 7.82 18.08
CA GLN A 177 -7.37 8.38 18.26
C GLN A 177 -7.22 9.72 17.53
N THR A 178 -7.73 9.81 16.31
CA THR A 178 -7.67 11.04 15.50
C THR A 178 -8.44 12.17 16.18
N ARG A 179 -9.63 11.87 16.70
CA ARG A 179 -10.45 12.82 17.48
C ARG A 179 -9.75 13.25 18.77
N ALA A 180 -9.19 12.31 19.52
CA ALA A 180 -8.47 12.58 20.76
C ALA A 180 -7.24 13.48 20.53
N LEU A 181 -6.45 13.20 19.48
CA LEU A 181 -5.28 13.98 19.12
C LEU A 181 -5.65 15.41 18.73
N ALA A 182 -6.70 15.59 17.92
CA ALA A 182 -7.20 16.92 17.54
C ALA A 182 -7.58 17.75 18.77
N GLN A 183 -8.37 17.17 19.69
CA GLN A 183 -8.78 17.81 20.94
C GLN A 183 -7.57 18.15 21.84
N PHE A 184 -6.60 17.24 21.97
CA PHE A 184 -5.42 17.50 22.79
C PHE A 184 -4.57 18.65 22.24
N LEU A 185 -4.38 18.70 20.91
CA LEU A 185 -3.60 19.76 20.26
C LEU A 185 -4.20 21.16 20.46
N GLU A 186 -5.53 21.27 20.55
CA GLU A 186 -6.22 22.53 20.90
C GLU A 186 -5.94 22.97 22.34
N THR A 187 -5.66 22.02 23.25
CA THR A 187 -5.40 22.29 24.68
C THR A 187 -3.92 22.30 25.07
N ARG A 188 -3.00 21.92 24.17
CA ARG A 188 -1.57 21.68 24.48
C ARG A 188 -0.85 22.88 25.11
N GLY A 189 -1.25 24.11 24.77
CA GLY A 189 -0.68 25.34 25.33
C GLY A 189 -1.20 25.71 26.72
N ASN A 190 -2.25 25.03 27.21
CA ASN A 190 -2.98 25.37 28.43
C ASN A 190 -2.92 24.23 29.46
N ILE A 191 -1.81 23.49 29.53
CA ILE A 191 -1.62 22.52 30.63
C ILE A 191 -1.46 23.30 31.93
N SER A 192 -2.27 22.95 32.92
CA SER A 192 -2.45 23.62 34.21
C SER A 192 -2.63 22.58 35.32
N GLU A 193 -2.75 23.05 36.55
CA GLU A 193 -3.01 22.20 37.73
C GLU A 193 -4.32 21.39 37.63
N THR A 194 -5.24 21.76 36.72
CA THR A 194 -6.54 21.08 36.59
C THR A 194 -6.56 19.98 35.52
N ASN A 195 -5.57 19.93 34.62
CA ASN A 195 -5.56 19.01 33.48
C ASN A 195 -4.20 18.32 33.23
N PHE A 196 -3.20 18.49 34.10
CA PHE A 196 -1.90 17.83 33.95
C PHE A 196 -1.99 16.30 34.07
N ILE A 197 -2.84 15.77 34.97
CA ILE A 197 -3.08 14.33 35.10
C ILE A 197 -3.67 13.73 33.82
N PRO A 198 -4.79 14.25 33.27
CA PRO A 198 -5.34 13.68 32.06
C PRO A 198 -4.45 13.89 30.84
N ALA A 199 -3.68 14.98 30.77
CA ALA A 199 -2.63 15.13 29.76
C ALA A 199 -1.55 14.04 29.87
N PHE A 200 -1.03 13.78 31.08
CA PHE A 200 -0.05 12.73 31.32
C PHE A 200 -0.58 11.34 30.90
N LEU A 201 -1.79 10.97 31.32
CA LEU A 201 -2.41 9.70 30.96
C LEU A 201 -2.66 9.59 29.45
N PHE A 202 -3.23 10.63 28.83
CA PHE A 202 -3.50 10.66 27.39
C PHE A 202 -2.23 10.37 26.60
N THR A 203 -1.13 11.00 27.00
CA THR A 203 0.13 10.88 26.28
C THR A 203 0.80 9.52 26.44
N SER A 204 0.67 8.93 27.64
CA SER A 204 1.10 7.55 27.90
C SER A 204 0.31 6.56 27.03
N PHE A 205 -1.01 6.77 26.90
CA PHE A 205 -1.89 5.94 26.08
C PHE A 205 -1.70 6.14 24.58
N LEU A 206 -1.43 7.38 24.16
CA LEU A 206 -1.07 7.68 22.78
C LEU A 206 0.21 6.95 22.41
N GLY A 207 1.17 6.85 23.33
CA GLY A 207 2.40 6.11 23.10
C GLY A 207 2.24 4.63 22.88
N ILE A 208 1.44 3.99 23.72
CA ILE A 208 1.09 2.58 23.54
C ILE A 208 0.44 2.37 22.18
N HIS A 209 -0.50 3.25 21.79
CA HIS A 209 -1.20 3.17 20.52
C HIS A 209 -0.24 3.34 19.34
N VAL A 210 0.55 4.41 19.32
CA VAL A 210 1.47 4.70 18.21
C VAL A 210 2.55 3.62 18.12
N LEU A 211 3.16 3.22 19.23
CA LEU A 211 4.17 2.16 19.23
C LEU A 211 3.58 0.84 18.72
N TYR A 212 2.34 0.52 19.10
CA TYR A 212 1.63 -0.64 18.57
C TYR A 212 1.42 -0.54 17.06
N ASN A 213 0.93 0.60 16.54
CA ASN A 213 0.77 0.79 15.09
C ASN A 213 2.12 0.71 14.38
N THR A 214 3.18 1.31 14.94
CA THR A 214 4.55 1.20 14.43
C THR A 214 5.00 -0.25 14.34
N PHE A 215 4.72 -1.04 15.37
CA PHE A 215 5.00 -2.48 15.36
C PHE A 215 4.02 -3.30 14.54
N ARG A 216 2.81 -2.86 14.20
CA ARG A 216 1.85 -3.63 13.41
C ARG A 216 2.04 -3.36 11.93
N ASP A 217 2.13 -2.10 11.56
CA ASP A 217 2.04 -1.61 10.18
C ASP A 217 3.42 -1.63 9.50
N HIS A 218 4.52 -1.59 10.26
CA HIS A 218 5.87 -1.50 9.70
C HIS A 218 6.78 -2.70 10.04
N GLN A 219 6.22 -3.89 10.33
CA GLN A 219 7.02 -5.09 10.66
C GLN A 219 7.95 -5.57 9.55
N ASP A 220 7.60 -5.25 8.30
CA ASP A 220 8.24 -5.82 7.11
C ASP A 220 9.21 -4.85 6.41
N ASN A 221 9.35 -3.61 6.93
CA ASN A 221 10.22 -2.58 6.37
C ASN A 221 10.98 -1.82 7.48
N LEU A 222 12.28 -2.12 7.65
CA LEU A 222 13.13 -1.46 8.65
C LEU A 222 13.19 0.06 8.45
N GLY A 223 13.12 0.55 7.21
CA GLY A 223 13.20 1.97 6.93
C GLY A 223 11.97 2.73 7.39
N GLU A 224 10.78 2.26 7.00
CA GLU A 224 9.51 2.82 7.46
C GLU A 224 9.35 2.64 8.96
N PHE A 225 9.76 1.49 9.51
CA PHE A 225 9.78 1.27 10.95
C PHE A 225 10.65 2.30 11.67
N VAL A 226 11.89 2.52 11.22
CA VAL A 226 12.79 3.51 11.85
C VAL A 226 12.19 4.91 11.75
N SER A 227 11.63 5.28 10.60
CA SER A 227 10.96 6.58 10.44
C SER A 227 9.77 6.74 11.39
N ALA A 228 8.87 5.75 11.46
CA ALA A 228 7.72 5.76 12.36
C ALA A 228 8.13 5.68 13.84
N PHE A 229 9.20 4.96 14.17
CA PHE A 229 9.76 4.90 15.52
C PHE A 229 10.40 6.23 15.94
N VAL A 230 11.09 6.92 15.02
CA VAL A 230 11.62 8.28 15.24
C VAL A 230 10.47 9.26 15.47
N ASP A 231 9.42 9.22 14.64
CA ASP A 231 8.24 10.07 14.82
C ASP A 231 7.59 9.81 16.19
N TYR A 232 7.45 8.55 16.57
CA TYR A 232 7.00 8.12 17.89
C TYR A 232 7.89 8.69 19.01
N ALA A 233 9.22 8.51 18.95
CA ALA A 233 10.14 8.99 19.99
C ALA A 233 10.07 10.52 20.16
N ARG A 234 10.02 11.27 19.05
CA ARG A 234 9.92 12.75 19.06
C ARG A 234 8.60 13.22 19.66
N VAL A 235 7.48 12.54 19.39
CA VAL A 235 6.19 12.83 20.02
C VAL A 235 6.29 12.70 21.53
N HIS A 236 6.88 11.61 22.00
CA HIS A 236 7.03 11.36 23.43
C HIS A 236 7.92 12.36 24.13
N GLN A 237 9.04 12.75 23.53
CA GLN A 237 9.90 13.79 24.08
C GLN A 237 9.22 15.15 24.08
N GLY A 238 8.54 15.53 22.99
CA GLY A 238 7.81 16.78 22.89
C GLY A 238 6.63 16.89 23.86
N ILE A 239 6.09 15.76 24.28
CA ILE A 239 5.09 15.66 25.35
C ILE A 239 5.75 15.72 26.73
N ARG A 240 6.81 14.94 26.95
CA ARG A 240 7.54 14.90 28.23
C ARG A 240 8.03 16.29 28.60
N ALA A 241 8.53 17.05 27.64
CA ALA A 241 8.93 18.44 27.85
C ALA A 241 7.80 19.30 28.43
N VAL A 242 6.55 19.03 28.06
CA VAL A 242 5.37 19.77 28.55
C VAL A 242 4.93 19.26 29.92
N THR A 243 4.99 17.94 30.17
CA THR A 243 4.55 17.34 31.45
C THR A 243 5.62 17.33 32.53
N ALA A 244 6.90 17.55 32.20
CA ALA A 244 8.02 17.52 33.13
C ALA A 244 7.86 18.48 34.31
N ASN A 245 7.29 19.66 34.08
CA ASN A 245 7.07 20.67 35.13
C ASN A 245 6.08 20.20 36.22
N TYR A 246 5.24 19.23 35.89
CA TYR A 246 4.22 18.67 36.79
C TYR A 246 4.62 17.31 37.36
N TRP A 247 5.83 16.80 37.05
CA TRP A 247 6.28 15.48 37.48
C TRP A 247 6.21 15.24 39.00
N PRO A 248 6.63 16.18 39.87
CA PRO A 248 6.48 16.01 41.32
C PRO A 248 5.01 15.90 41.76
N GLN A 249 4.11 16.62 41.09
CA GLN A 249 2.67 16.59 41.39
C GLN A 249 2.02 15.29 40.90
N VAL A 250 2.49 14.74 39.77
CA VAL A 250 2.07 13.42 39.28
C VAL A 250 2.45 12.33 40.28
N LEU A 251 3.67 12.36 40.84
CA LEU A 251 4.11 11.42 41.87
C LEU A 251 3.36 11.57 43.20
N ALA A 252 2.83 12.76 43.49
CA ALA A 252 1.99 13.01 44.67
C ALA A 252 0.49 12.74 44.43
N SER A 253 0.09 12.39 43.21
CA SER A 253 -1.32 12.21 42.84
C SER A 253 -1.88 10.84 43.20
N ASN A 254 -3.18 10.63 42.97
CA ASN A 254 -3.82 9.32 43.08
C ASN A 254 -3.25 8.27 42.11
N LEU A 255 -2.47 8.67 41.09
CA LEU A 255 -1.77 7.75 40.19
C LEU A 255 -0.47 7.17 40.77
N ALA A 256 0.03 7.67 41.91
CA ALA A 256 1.31 7.24 42.48
C ALA A 256 1.47 5.71 42.60
N PRO A 257 0.45 4.93 43.03
CA PRO A 257 0.59 3.47 43.10
C PRO A 257 0.75 2.76 41.75
N LEU A 258 0.40 3.43 40.64
CA LEU A 258 0.56 2.92 39.28
C LEU A 258 1.95 3.22 38.70
N LEU A 259 2.73 4.08 39.37
CA LEU A 259 4.07 4.54 38.96
C LEU A 259 5.19 3.84 39.75
N SER A 260 4.96 2.61 40.20
CA SER A 260 5.94 1.80 40.95
C SER A 260 7.28 1.63 40.24
N ILE A 261 7.30 1.75 38.91
CA ILE A 261 8.53 1.73 38.10
C ILE A 261 9.50 2.88 38.44
N VAL A 262 9.00 4.01 38.94
CA VAL A 262 9.85 5.14 39.36
C VAL A 262 10.63 4.79 40.62
N GLU A 263 9.98 4.11 41.58
CA GLU A 263 10.65 3.64 42.80
C GLU A 263 11.69 2.57 42.49
N ILE A 264 11.38 1.65 41.58
CA ILE A 264 12.32 0.60 41.13
C ILE A 264 13.49 1.24 40.38
N GLY A 265 13.22 2.23 39.51
CA GLY A 265 14.25 2.98 38.78
C GLY A 265 15.24 3.66 39.73
N ASN A 266 14.75 4.37 40.74
CA ASN A 266 15.61 5.00 41.75
C ASN A 266 16.50 4.00 42.49
N ARG A 267 16.02 2.76 42.73
CA ARG A 267 16.84 1.71 43.35
C ARG A 267 17.94 1.22 42.42
N ILE A 268 17.63 1.08 41.13
CA ILE A 268 18.56 0.60 40.10
C ILE A 268 19.66 1.61 39.81
N ASP A 269 19.36 2.91 39.90
CA ASP A 269 20.36 3.97 39.75
C ASP A 269 21.51 3.87 40.78
N HIS A 270 21.32 3.10 41.86
CA HIS A 270 22.31 2.83 42.90
C HIS A 270 22.98 1.45 42.80
N LEU A 271 22.61 0.63 41.82
CA LEU A 271 23.18 -0.70 41.59
C LEU A 271 24.23 -0.68 40.47
N GLU A 272 25.12 -1.66 40.49
CA GLU A 272 26.04 -1.86 39.37
C GLU A 272 25.26 -2.29 38.11
N PRO A 273 25.49 -1.65 36.94
CA PRO A 273 24.79 -2.00 35.71
C PRO A 273 25.04 -3.43 35.26
N GLY A 274 24.05 -4.03 34.61
CA GLY A 274 24.17 -5.36 34.01
C GLY A 274 25.21 -5.43 32.86
N THR A 275 25.45 -6.65 32.37
CA THR A 275 26.55 -6.96 31.44
C THR A 275 26.11 -7.20 30.00
N GLU A 276 24.82 -7.13 29.72
CA GLU A 276 24.18 -7.53 28.46
C GLU A 276 24.66 -6.69 27.27
N THR A 277 24.89 -5.40 27.49
CA THR A 277 25.29 -4.44 26.44
C THR A 277 26.81 -4.22 26.33
N ILE A 278 27.62 -4.85 27.20
CA ILE A 278 29.05 -4.52 27.37
C ILE A 278 29.88 -4.69 26.09
N GLU A 279 29.69 -5.74 25.29
CA GLU A 279 30.54 -5.90 24.09
C GLU A 279 30.23 -4.87 23.01
N LEU A 280 28.95 -4.52 22.80
CA LEU A 280 28.59 -3.47 21.86
C LEU A 280 29.13 -2.12 22.35
N ARG A 281 29.05 -1.85 23.66
CA ARG A 281 29.65 -0.67 24.28
C ARG A 281 31.14 -0.58 23.98
N LYS A 282 31.92 -1.64 24.24
CA LYS A 282 33.37 -1.67 23.95
C LYS A 282 33.67 -1.42 22.48
N LEU A 283 32.87 -1.98 21.57
CA LEU A 283 33.03 -1.76 20.12
C LEU A 283 32.76 -0.31 19.71
N LEU A 284 31.75 0.33 20.30
CA LEU A 284 31.44 1.74 20.03
C LEU A 284 32.48 2.68 20.66
N GLU A 285 32.94 2.39 21.88
CA GLU A 285 34.01 3.14 22.56
C GLU A 285 35.36 3.01 21.83
N ALA A 286 35.68 1.85 21.26
CA ALA A 286 36.85 1.70 20.40
C ALA A 286 36.80 2.54 19.11
N GLN A 287 35.60 2.97 18.69
CA GLN A 287 35.36 3.79 17.49
C GLN A 287 35.12 5.26 17.81
N SER A 288 35.04 5.62 19.10
CA SER A 288 34.80 6.97 19.55
C SER A 288 36.08 7.78 19.40
N ASP A 289 36.23 8.44 18.25
CA ASP A 289 37.00 9.67 18.19
C ASP A 289 36.09 10.81 18.65
N SER A 290 36.59 11.72 19.49
CA SER A 290 35.80 12.77 20.19
C SER A 290 34.97 13.69 19.29
N SER A 291 35.10 13.57 17.97
CA SER A 291 34.40 14.31 16.91
C SER A 291 33.18 13.58 16.30
N ARG A 292 32.95 12.29 16.59
CA ARG A 292 31.84 11.52 15.98
C ARG A 292 30.59 11.52 16.86
N MET A 293 29.83 12.61 16.83
CA MET A 293 28.57 12.76 17.60
C MET A 293 27.61 11.55 17.54
N PRO A 294 27.39 10.86 16.40
CA PRO A 294 26.49 9.69 16.35
C PRO A 294 26.95 8.50 17.19
N VAL A 295 28.27 8.31 17.35
CA VAL A 295 28.83 7.22 18.16
C VAL A 295 28.57 7.49 19.64
N THR A 296 28.88 8.71 20.09
CA THR A 296 28.64 9.15 21.47
C THR A 296 27.16 9.07 21.86
N ALA A 297 26.27 9.53 20.97
CA ALA A 297 24.83 9.43 21.17
C ALA A 297 24.33 7.98 21.25
N SER A 298 24.91 7.09 20.44
CA SER A 298 24.62 5.64 20.50
C SER A 298 25.12 4.99 21.80
N ILE A 299 26.27 5.41 22.33
CA ILE A 299 26.79 4.93 23.61
C ILE A 299 25.85 5.32 24.77
N ASP A 300 25.37 6.57 24.81
CA ASP A 300 24.38 7.05 25.80
C ASP A 300 23.06 6.28 25.68
N ALA A 301 22.52 6.11 24.46
CA ALA A 301 21.30 5.33 24.25
C ALA A 301 21.45 3.86 24.67
N LEU A 302 22.64 3.28 24.48
CA LEU A 302 22.95 1.92 24.91
C LEU A 302 23.06 1.81 26.44
N GLN A 303 23.57 2.83 27.15
CA GLN A 303 23.52 2.90 28.62
C GLN A 303 22.08 2.91 29.12
N ARG A 304 21.23 3.74 28.51
CA ARG A 304 19.79 3.79 28.83
C ARG A 304 19.11 2.47 28.53
N MET A 305 19.54 1.74 27.50
CA MET A 305 19.02 0.40 27.20
C MET A 305 19.43 -0.61 28.27
N GLN A 306 20.68 -0.55 28.77
CA GLN A 306 21.11 -1.39 29.89
C GLN A 306 20.25 -1.15 31.14
N TRP A 307 20.03 0.13 31.48
CA TRP A 307 19.15 0.50 32.59
C TRP A 307 17.73 -0.08 32.45
N VAL A 308 17.17 -0.09 31.23
CA VAL A 308 15.86 -0.70 30.94
C VAL A 308 15.87 -2.22 31.12
N LEU A 309 16.96 -2.90 30.76
CA LEU A 309 17.12 -4.34 30.99
C LEU A 309 17.20 -4.65 32.48
N ASP A 310 17.98 -3.88 33.23
CA ASP A 310 18.12 -4.01 34.69
C ASP A 310 16.75 -3.79 35.37
N LEU A 311 15.99 -2.78 34.90
CA LEU A 311 14.63 -2.47 35.34
C LEU A 311 13.64 -3.60 35.12
N ALA A 312 13.71 -4.25 33.97
CA ALA A 312 12.85 -5.38 33.65
C ALA A 312 13.20 -6.63 34.46
N ASN A 313 14.45 -6.77 34.89
CA ASN A 313 14.98 -7.95 35.58
C ASN A 313 14.90 -7.86 37.12
N HIS A 314 14.81 -6.65 37.70
CA HIS A 314 14.82 -6.44 39.15
C HIS A 314 13.57 -6.95 39.89
N ASN A 315 12.47 -7.30 39.20
CA ASN A 315 11.32 -7.95 39.85
C ASN A 315 10.58 -8.89 38.88
N THR A 316 10.93 -10.18 38.91
CA THR A 316 10.48 -11.22 37.96
C THR A 316 8.99 -11.56 38.05
N GLN A 317 8.27 -11.08 39.07
CA GLN A 317 6.87 -11.44 39.33
C GLN A 317 5.83 -10.50 38.71
N SER A 318 6.19 -9.29 38.27
CA SER A 318 5.24 -8.33 37.70
C SER A 318 5.42 -8.19 36.17
N SER A 319 4.49 -8.76 35.39
CA SER A 319 4.41 -8.59 33.94
C SER A 319 4.24 -7.13 33.51
N SER A 320 3.62 -6.30 34.37
CA SER A 320 3.42 -4.87 34.17
C SER A 320 4.74 -4.09 34.07
N ASN A 321 5.76 -4.47 34.86
CA ASN A 321 7.04 -3.76 34.88
C ASN A 321 7.79 -3.87 33.54
N LYS A 322 7.69 -5.02 32.88
CA LYS A 322 8.32 -5.28 31.57
C LYS A 322 7.68 -4.47 30.45
N ILE A 323 6.37 -4.23 30.53
CA ILE A 323 5.65 -3.39 29.58
C ILE A 323 6.07 -1.93 29.77
N GLN A 324 6.01 -1.45 31.01
CA GLN A 324 6.40 -0.07 31.33
C GLN A 324 7.88 0.20 30.99
N ALA A 325 8.77 -0.78 31.18
CA ALA A 325 10.18 -0.67 30.82
C ALA A 325 10.40 -0.45 29.31
N ALA A 326 9.65 -1.12 28.42
CA ALA A 326 9.81 -0.86 26.98
C ALA A 326 9.15 0.45 26.53
N LEU A 327 8.15 0.97 27.26
CA LEU A 327 7.64 2.32 27.02
C LEU A 327 8.59 3.41 27.53
N ALA A 328 9.42 3.09 28.53
CA ALA A 328 10.35 4.06 29.12
C ALA A 328 11.53 4.37 28.20
N TRP A 329 12.12 3.36 27.53
CA TRP A 329 13.32 3.55 26.72
C TRP A 329 13.20 4.68 25.67
N PRO A 330 12.15 4.71 24.82
CA PRO A 330 12.00 5.73 23.78
C PRO A 330 11.78 7.14 24.34
N VAL A 331 11.38 7.24 25.60
CA VAL A 331 11.13 8.51 26.32
C VAL A 331 12.44 9.06 26.91
N ILE A 332 13.42 8.21 27.20
CA ILE A 332 14.65 8.60 27.90
C ILE A 332 15.87 8.75 27.00
N ILE A 333 15.87 8.20 25.78
CA ILE A 333 16.93 8.41 24.78
C ILE A 333 17.11 9.89 24.41
N SER A 334 18.30 10.28 23.97
CA SER A 334 18.62 11.67 23.58
C SER A 334 18.12 12.02 22.18
N GLU A 335 17.91 13.32 21.93
CA GLU A 335 17.59 13.85 20.58
C GLU A 335 18.71 13.54 19.58
N ASP A 336 19.98 13.64 19.99
CA ASP A 336 21.13 13.31 19.14
C ASP A 336 21.08 11.84 18.66
N TYR A 337 20.61 10.92 19.52
CA TYR A 337 20.44 9.52 19.14
C TYR A 337 19.25 9.32 18.19
N ILE A 338 18.16 10.05 18.40
CA ILE A 338 17.00 10.03 17.51
C ILE A 338 17.37 10.56 16.13
N ASP A 339 18.16 11.62 16.04
CA ASP A 339 18.70 12.13 14.78
C ASP A 339 19.65 11.12 14.13
N ALA A 340 20.47 10.44 14.94
CA ALA A 340 21.32 9.36 14.42
C ALA A 340 20.51 8.18 13.87
N LEU A 341 19.38 7.84 14.51
CA LEU A 341 18.42 6.85 13.98
C LEU A 341 17.71 7.34 12.72
N TYR A 342 17.31 8.61 12.66
CA TYR A 342 16.68 9.22 11.49
C TYR A 342 17.59 9.17 10.26
N LEU A 343 18.87 9.47 10.46
CA LEU A 343 19.93 9.35 9.45
C LEU A 343 20.40 7.91 9.23
N ARG A 344 19.88 6.96 10.01
CA ARG A 344 20.14 5.52 9.92
C ARG A 344 21.62 5.17 10.06
N HIS A 345 22.31 5.86 10.97
CA HIS A 345 23.68 5.53 11.31
C HIS A 345 23.78 4.10 11.85
N PRO A 346 24.78 3.31 11.42
CA PRO A 346 24.87 1.90 11.77
C PRO A 346 25.03 1.66 13.27
N GLU A 347 25.72 2.55 13.99
CA GLU A 347 25.85 2.55 15.44
C GLU A 347 24.47 2.63 16.12
N ALA A 348 23.62 3.51 15.62
CA ALA A 348 22.28 3.73 16.16
C ALA A 348 21.36 2.54 15.87
N LEU A 349 21.43 1.96 14.67
CA LEU A 349 20.70 0.74 14.33
C LEU A 349 21.13 -0.46 15.18
N ALA A 350 22.41 -0.55 15.55
CA ALA A 350 22.92 -1.59 16.45
C ALA A 350 22.29 -1.48 17.84
N VAL A 351 22.17 -0.27 18.39
CA VAL A 351 21.50 -0.03 19.67
C VAL A 351 20.00 -0.33 19.59
N LEU A 352 19.33 0.10 18.51
CA LEU A 352 17.91 -0.22 18.28
C LEU A 352 17.63 -1.73 18.25
N SER A 353 18.58 -2.55 17.80
CA SER A 353 18.43 -4.01 17.80
C SER A 353 18.24 -4.60 19.21
N PHE A 354 18.86 -4.01 20.25
CA PHE A 354 18.67 -4.44 21.64
C PHE A 354 17.26 -4.13 22.13
N PHE A 355 16.73 -2.95 21.79
CA PHE A 355 15.34 -2.59 22.09
C PHE A 355 14.36 -3.56 21.43
N LEU A 356 14.56 -3.88 20.15
CA LEU A 356 13.73 -4.85 19.42
C LEU A 356 13.81 -6.26 20.03
N ALA A 357 14.99 -6.69 20.46
CA ALA A 357 15.18 -7.98 21.12
C ALA A 357 14.44 -8.03 22.46
N PHE A 358 14.49 -6.95 23.24
CA PHE A 358 13.78 -6.82 24.50
C PHE A 358 12.25 -6.90 24.31
N VAL A 359 11.69 -6.16 23.35
CA VAL A 359 10.25 -6.21 23.03
C VAL A 359 9.86 -7.62 22.56
N TYR A 360 10.67 -8.25 21.70
CA TYR A 360 10.41 -9.60 21.20
C TYR A 360 10.37 -10.66 22.31
N GLN A 361 11.29 -10.58 23.27
CA GLN A 361 11.34 -11.50 24.41
C GLN A 361 10.09 -11.41 25.26
N ASN A 362 9.52 -10.21 25.37
CA ASN A 362 8.36 -9.93 26.21
C ASN A 362 7.03 -9.96 25.44
N ARG A 363 7.00 -10.36 24.17
CA ARG A 363 5.83 -10.28 23.26
C ARG A 363 4.51 -10.84 23.82
N SER A 364 4.58 -11.85 24.70
CA SER A 364 3.40 -12.44 25.36
C SER A 364 2.66 -11.44 26.27
N TYR A 365 3.33 -10.36 26.64
CA TYR A 365 2.78 -9.27 27.44
C TYR A 365 2.50 -8.01 26.59
N TRP A 366 2.78 -8.05 25.29
CA TRP A 366 2.69 -6.92 24.36
C TRP A 366 1.70 -7.16 23.23
N LEU A 367 0.39 -7.07 23.53
CA LEU A 367 -0.71 -7.03 22.54
C LEU A 367 -0.66 -8.09 21.41
N ASP A 368 0.04 -9.22 21.63
CA ASP A 368 0.42 -10.25 20.64
C ASP A 368 1.13 -9.74 19.36
N VAL A 369 1.71 -8.53 19.40
CA VAL A 369 2.48 -7.98 18.28
C VAL A 369 3.96 -8.25 18.50
N SER A 370 4.62 -8.79 17.47
CA SER A 370 5.97 -9.31 17.57
C SER A 370 6.90 -8.63 16.57
N PRO A 371 7.99 -7.96 17.00
CA PRO A 371 9.01 -7.45 16.09
C PRO A 371 9.92 -8.56 15.54
N ALA A 372 9.45 -9.82 15.53
CA ALA A 372 10.19 -11.02 15.11
C ALA A 372 10.84 -10.88 13.72
N ARG A 373 10.20 -10.10 12.84
CA ARG A 373 10.66 -9.88 11.46
C ARG A 373 11.66 -8.73 11.35
N LEU A 374 11.58 -7.75 12.24
CA LEU A 374 12.50 -6.61 12.28
C LEU A 374 13.86 -7.00 12.84
N LEU A 375 13.90 -7.81 13.91
CA LEU A 375 15.14 -8.15 14.59
C LEU A 375 16.22 -8.81 13.67
N PRO A 376 15.89 -9.80 12.81
CA PRO A 376 16.85 -10.34 11.84
C PRO A 376 17.30 -9.34 10.76
N VAL A 377 16.44 -8.39 10.40
CA VAL A 377 16.73 -7.37 9.37
C VAL A 377 17.67 -6.29 9.93
N THR A 378 17.41 -5.82 11.16
CA THR A 378 18.32 -4.90 11.87
C THR A 378 19.68 -5.55 12.10
N MET A 379 19.72 -6.84 12.41
CA MET A 379 20.95 -7.61 12.56
C MET A 379 21.76 -7.75 11.26
N ARG A 380 21.08 -8.00 10.14
CA ARG A 380 21.73 -8.04 8.82
C ARG A 380 22.28 -6.68 8.41
N ALA A 381 21.54 -5.60 8.68
CA ALA A 381 21.99 -4.24 8.46
C ALA A 381 23.28 -3.94 9.26
N CYS A 382 23.39 -4.41 10.51
CA CYS A 382 24.59 -4.21 11.34
C CYS A 382 25.78 -5.10 10.94
N ASN A 383 25.55 -6.35 10.51
CA ASN A 383 26.61 -7.25 10.05
C ASN A 383 27.33 -6.74 8.78
N LEU A 384 26.65 -5.94 7.95
CA LEU A 384 27.25 -5.27 6.79
C LEU A 384 28.33 -4.24 7.19
N PHE A 385 28.34 -3.76 8.44
CA PHE A 385 29.27 -2.74 8.95
C PHE A 385 30.32 -3.28 9.95
N ARG A 386 30.63 -4.59 9.89
CA ARG A 386 31.68 -5.26 10.70
C ARG A 386 31.44 -5.31 12.23
N TYR A 387 30.20 -5.22 12.71
CA TYR A 387 29.86 -5.49 14.13
C TYR A 387 29.76 -7.00 14.43
N THR A 388 30.85 -7.74 14.19
CA THR A 388 30.91 -9.21 14.28
C THR A 388 30.65 -9.78 15.69
N GLY A 389 30.71 -8.95 16.74
CA GLY A 389 30.37 -9.33 18.13
C GLY A 389 28.90 -9.13 18.54
N LEU A 390 28.08 -8.49 17.71
CA LEU A 390 26.69 -8.12 18.03
C LEU A 390 25.80 -9.34 18.34
N VAL A 391 26.05 -10.46 17.66
CA VAL A 391 25.31 -11.72 17.83
C VAL A 391 25.53 -12.31 19.23
N ALA A 392 26.75 -12.22 19.78
CA ALA A 392 27.08 -12.76 21.10
C ALA A 392 26.46 -11.93 22.24
N SER A 393 26.35 -10.60 22.07
CA SER A 393 25.67 -9.73 23.04
C SER A 393 24.16 -9.93 23.04
N LEU A 394 23.53 -10.02 21.87
CA LEU A 394 22.09 -10.26 21.79
C LEU A 394 21.67 -11.64 22.29
N HIS A 395 22.57 -12.63 22.24
CA HIS A 395 22.32 -13.92 22.88
C HIS A 395 22.15 -13.81 24.40
N ARG A 396 22.82 -12.85 25.07
CA ARG A 396 22.66 -12.59 26.51
C ARG A 396 21.31 -11.96 26.83
N VAL A 397 20.70 -11.25 25.88
CA VAL A 397 19.35 -10.67 26.00
C VAL A 397 18.27 -11.71 25.65
N SER A 398 18.48 -12.56 24.63
CA SER A 398 17.50 -13.59 24.26
C SER A 398 18.11 -14.87 23.67
N SER A 399 18.03 -15.97 24.42
CA SER A 399 18.44 -17.32 23.96
C SER A 399 17.53 -17.89 22.85
N SER A 400 16.24 -17.53 22.83
CA SER A 400 15.28 -18.02 21.82
C SER A 400 15.53 -17.47 20.40
N VAL A 401 16.19 -16.32 20.29
CA VAL A 401 16.58 -15.70 19.01
C VAL A 401 17.58 -16.61 18.27
N TYR A 402 18.41 -17.35 19.00
CA TYR A 402 19.40 -18.26 18.44
C TYR A 402 18.79 -19.51 17.80
N HIS A 403 17.66 -20.04 18.28
CA HIS A 403 17.06 -21.24 17.68
C HIS A 403 16.32 -20.98 16.35
N ARG A 404 15.89 -19.74 16.08
CA ARG A 404 15.34 -19.33 14.76
C ARG A 404 16.40 -18.72 13.85
N ALA A 405 17.39 -17.99 14.38
CA ALA A 405 18.53 -17.49 13.61
C ALA A 405 19.53 -18.61 13.25
N GLY A 406 19.71 -19.61 14.12
CA GLY A 406 20.60 -20.76 13.95
C GLY A 406 20.12 -21.81 12.95
N ARG A 407 18.88 -21.72 12.44
CA ARG A 407 18.46 -22.47 11.24
C ARG A 407 18.90 -21.82 9.92
N TYR A 408 19.49 -20.63 9.99
CA TYR A 408 20.14 -19.96 8.86
C TYR A 408 21.68 -19.99 8.96
N SER A 409 22.27 -20.65 9.97
CA SER A 409 23.73 -20.71 10.16
C SER A 409 24.35 -22.08 9.81
N SER A 410 23.66 -22.93 9.07
CA SER A 410 24.25 -24.12 8.45
C SER A 410 24.15 -24.05 6.93
N PHE A 411 24.75 -23.03 6.33
CA PHE A 411 25.27 -23.19 4.97
C PHE A 411 26.74 -23.54 5.10
N SER A 412 27.01 -24.80 4.77
CA SER A 412 28.33 -25.39 4.63
C SER A 412 29.30 -24.39 3.99
N THR A 413 30.38 -24.11 4.70
CA THR A 413 31.66 -23.67 4.13
C THR A 413 32.12 -24.71 3.13
N THR A 414 31.63 -24.59 1.90
CA THR A 414 32.28 -25.17 0.74
C THR A 414 32.43 -24.04 -0.25
N SER A 415 33.69 -23.69 -0.48
CA SER A 415 34.15 -22.64 -1.37
C SER A 415 33.43 -22.71 -2.72
N VAL A 416 32.55 -21.75 -2.98
CA VAL A 416 32.24 -21.32 -4.33
C VAL A 416 32.45 -19.81 -4.32
N LEU A 417 33.54 -19.39 -4.94
CA LEU A 417 33.66 -18.06 -5.51
C LEU A 417 32.47 -17.88 -6.47
N ALA A 418 31.33 -17.43 -5.95
CA ALA A 418 30.15 -17.12 -6.76
C ALA A 418 30.31 -15.68 -7.26
N THR A 419 30.85 -15.61 -8.47
CA THR A 419 30.86 -14.48 -9.38
C THR A 419 29.66 -13.55 -9.18
N THR A 420 29.94 -12.29 -8.91
CA THR A 420 29.03 -11.17 -9.15
C THR A 420 28.62 -11.21 -10.62
N GLY A 421 27.45 -11.80 -10.92
CA GLY A 421 26.86 -11.73 -12.25
C GLY A 421 26.58 -10.27 -12.59
N ASP A 422 26.94 -9.86 -13.80
CA ASP A 422 26.66 -8.52 -14.31
C ASP A 422 25.14 -8.31 -14.40
N ARG A 423 24.62 -7.35 -13.61
CA ARG A 423 23.21 -6.95 -13.59
C ARG A 423 22.71 -6.57 -14.99
N GLY A 424 23.58 -6.06 -15.86
CA GLY A 424 23.29 -5.77 -17.26
C GLY A 424 22.86 -6.98 -18.06
N ASN A 425 23.39 -8.16 -17.74
CA ASN A 425 23.15 -9.43 -18.45
C ASN A 425 22.13 -10.34 -17.77
N THR A 426 21.38 -9.83 -16.79
CA THR A 426 20.37 -10.59 -16.07
C THR A 426 18.97 -10.05 -16.34
N VAL A 427 18.03 -10.95 -16.69
CA VAL A 427 16.62 -10.65 -16.91
C VAL A 427 15.80 -11.13 -15.71
N GLY A 428 15.03 -10.24 -15.11
CA GLY A 428 14.12 -10.53 -14.01
C GLY A 428 12.75 -10.96 -14.53
N PHE A 429 12.17 -11.99 -13.92
CA PHE A 429 10.82 -12.47 -14.24
C PHE A 429 10.00 -12.64 -12.96
N ILE A 430 8.92 -11.87 -12.84
CA ILE A 430 8.05 -11.81 -11.65
C ILE A 430 6.66 -12.30 -12.04
N GLY A 431 6.22 -13.43 -11.47
CA GLY A 431 4.93 -14.06 -11.76
C GLY A 431 5.07 -15.27 -12.70
N LEU A 432 4.96 -16.47 -12.15
CA LEU A 432 5.13 -17.78 -12.79
C LEU A 432 3.80 -18.56 -12.86
N GLY A 433 2.69 -17.85 -12.98
CA GLY A 433 1.36 -18.44 -13.17
C GLY A 433 1.18 -19.12 -14.54
N ALA A 434 -0.08 -19.40 -14.89
CA ALA A 434 -0.44 -20.13 -16.12
C ALA A 434 0.15 -19.54 -17.41
N MET A 435 0.34 -18.21 -17.47
CA MET A 435 1.01 -17.54 -18.59
C MET A 435 2.53 -17.45 -18.36
N GLY A 436 2.94 -16.91 -17.21
CA GLY A 436 4.31 -16.52 -16.92
C GLY A 436 5.32 -17.66 -17.02
N ASN A 437 4.98 -18.87 -16.55
CA ASN A 437 5.88 -20.03 -16.67
C ASN A 437 6.20 -20.37 -18.13
N HIS A 438 5.21 -20.38 -19.03
CA HIS A 438 5.45 -20.68 -20.45
C HIS A 438 6.21 -19.57 -21.17
N MET A 439 5.93 -18.31 -20.82
CA MET A 439 6.65 -17.15 -21.35
C MET A 439 8.12 -17.18 -20.96
N LEU A 440 8.41 -17.49 -19.68
CA LEU A 440 9.77 -17.64 -19.18
C LEU A 440 10.52 -18.78 -19.88
N ASN A 441 9.89 -19.94 -20.08
CA ASN A 441 10.53 -21.05 -20.79
C ASN A 441 10.92 -20.65 -22.22
N ASN A 442 10.01 -20.00 -22.97
CA ASN A 442 10.33 -19.51 -24.31
C ASN A 442 11.43 -18.45 -24.30
N LEU A 443 11.43 -17.55 -23.31
CA LEU A 443 12.49 -16.56 -23.14
C LEU A 443 13.84 -17.25 -22.92
N ILE A 444 13.93 -18.22 -22.01
CA ILE A 444 15.16 -18.97 -21.76
C ILE A 444 15.66 -19.70 -23.02
N SER A 445 14.76 -20.38 -23.75
CA SER A 445 15.15 -21.20 -24.90
C SER A 445 15.56 -20.37 -26.13
N ARG A 446 14.98 -19.17 -26.32
CA ARG A 446 15.08 -18.40 -27.57
C ARG A 446 15.87 -17.09 -27.44
N TYR A 447 16.15 -16.63 -26.23
CA TYR A 447 16.88 -15.37 -26.04
C TYR A 447 18.32 -15.51 -26.54
N LYS A 448 18.69 -14.64 -27.48
CA LYS A 448 20.01 -14.65 -28.09
C LYS A 448 21.06 -14.26 -27.06
N GLN A 449 22.10 -15.08 -26.92
CA GLN A 449 23.24 -14.77 -26.07
C GLN A 449 23.95 -13.51 -26.62
N PRO A 450 24.43 -12.60 -25.75
CA PRO A 450 25.15 -11.42 -26.20
C PRO A 450 26.44 -11.82 -26.90
N SER A 451 26.78 -11.08 -27.97
CA SER A 451 27.91 -11.34 -28.87
C SER A 451 29.29 -11.32 -28.20
N GLN A 452 29.38 -10.90 -26.93
CA GLN A 452 30.62 -10.77 -26.15
C GLN A 452 30.88 -11.94 -25.17
N GLY A 453 30.23 -13.09 -25.34
CA GLY A 453 30.56 -14.31 -24.57
C GLY A 453 30.11 -14.30 -23.10
N SER A 454 29.35 -13.28 -22.67
CA SER A 454 28.71 -13.25 -21.34
C SER A 454 27.44 -14.09 -21.36
N SER A 455 27.29 -15.00 -20.38
CA SER A 455 26.09 -15.84 -20.24
C SER A 455 24.94 -15.03 -19.64
N VAL A 456 23.76 -15.09 -20.27
CA VAL A 456 22.53 -14.47 -19.75
C VAL A 456 22.00 -15.27 -18.57
N SER A 457 21.67 -14.57 -17.48
CA SER A 457 21.06 -15.16 -16.29
C SER A 457 19.62 -14.70 -16.11
N PHE A 458 18.80 -15.47 -15.39
CA PHE A 458 17.41 -15.11 -15.08
C PHE A 458 17.14 -15.08 -13.59
N ALA A 459 16.59 -13.96 -13.09
CA ALA A 459 16.21 -13.79 -11.69
C ALA A 459 14.69 -13.98 -11.54
N LEU A 460 14.27 -15.02 -10.81
CA LEU A 460 12.87 -15.46 -10.76
C LEU A 460 12.23 -15.12 -9.42
N CYS A 461 11.00 -14.59 -9.45
CA CYS A 461 10.20 -14.39 -8.24
C CYS A 461 8.73 -14.75 -8.49
N ASP A 462 8.13 -15.46 -7.54
CA ASP A 462 6.69 -15.72 -7.47
C ASP A 462 6.29 -15.86 -5.99
N THR A 463 5.04 -15.54 -5.67
CA THR A 463 4.51 -15.74 -4.31
C THR A 463 4.35 -17.23 -4.00
N ASN A 464 4.12 -18.07 -5.01
CA ASN A 464 4.11 -19.52 -4.95
C ASN A 464 5.53 -20.09 -5.13
N GLN A 465 6.18 -20.40 -4.01
CA GLN A 465 7.51 -21.01 -3.99
C GLN A 465 7.59 -22.36 -4.70
N GLU A 466 6.48 -23.09 -4.80
CA GLU A 466 6.46 -24.37 -5.51
C GLU A 466 6.55 -24.18 -7.03
N ALA A 467 5.97 -23.11 -7.57
CA ALA A 467 6.10 -22.77 -8.99
C ALA A 467 7.57 -22.50 -9.36
N ILE A 468 8.31 -21.78 -8.51
CA ILE A 468 9.75 -21.52 -8.71
C ILE A 468 10.55 -22.83 -8.72
N LYS A 469 10.30 -23.72 -7.75
CA LYS A 469 10.99 -25.03 -7.69
C LYS A 469 10.71 -25.89 -8.90
N GLN A 470 9.47 -25.94 -9.37
CA GLN A 470 9.09 -26.71 -10.56
C GLN A 470 9.77 -26.18 -11.82
N VAL A 471 9.83 -24.86 -11.99
CA VAL A 471 10.55 -24.22 -13.10
C VAL A 471 12.03 -24.55 -13.05
N ILE A 472 12.69 -24.35 -11.90
CA ILE A 472 14.13 -24.64 -11.74
C ILE A 472 14.43 -26.12 -12.03
N LYS A 473 13.59 -27.03 -11.51
CA LYS A 473 13.76 -28.47 -11.75
C LYS A 473 13.67 -28.82 -13.23
N ARG A 474 12.65 -28.32 -13.94
CA ARG A 474 12.49 -28.54 -15.39
C ARG A 474 13.67 -27.94 -16.16
N HIS A 475 14.04 -26.72 -15.83
CA HIS A 475 15.10 -25.98 -16.49
C HIS A 475 16.48 -26.64 -16.34
N ASN A 476 16.83 -27.14 -15.16
CA ASN A 476 18.12 -27.81 -14.95
C ASN A 476 18.27 -29.08 -15.81
N VAL A 477 17.18 -29.63 -16.34
CA VAL A 477 17.18 -30.73 -17.30
C VAL A 477 17.24 -30.21 -18.75
N GLU A 478 16.39 -29.24 -19.10
CA GLU A 478 16.23 -28.78 -20.48
C GLU A 478 17.33 -27.79 -20.93
N HIS A 479 17.86 -26.98 -20.01
CA HIS A 479 18.78 -25.87 -20.27
C HIS A 479 19.84 -25.71 -19.17
N PRO A 480 20.69 -26.74 -18.89
CA PRO A 480 21.62 -26.73 -17.74
C PRO A 480 22.68 -25.61 -17.78
N HIS A 481 22.88 -24.96 -18.93
CA HIS A 481 23.91 -23.94 -19.13
C HIS A 481 23.42 -22.51 -18.86
N VAL A 482 22.13 -22.30 -18.60
CA VAL A 482 21.55 -20.97 -18.32
C VAL A 482 21.36 -20.80 -16.80
N PRO A 483 21.97 -19.81 -16.14
CA PRO A 483 21.80 -19.64 -14.70
C PRO A 483 20.40 -19.13 -14.34
N LEU A 484 19.70 -19.85 -13.45
CA LEU A 484 18.47 -19.39 -12.80
C LEU A 484 18.73 -19.02 -11.34
N ILE A 485 18.33 -17.80 -10.98
CA ILE A 485 18.51 -17.25 -9.64
C ILE A 485 17.14 -17.10 -8.98
N SER A 486 16.85 -17.93 -7.98
CA SER A 486 15.65 -17.76 -7.16
C SER A 486 15.75 -16.50 -6.30
N CYS A 487 14.74 -15.64 -6.34
CA CYS A 487 14.65 -14.40 -5.60
C CYS A 487 13.44 -14.42 -4.66
N SER A 488 13.60 -13.87 -3.46
CA SER A 488 12.55 -13.91 -2.43
C SER A 488 11.52 -12.79 -2.58
N SER A 489 11.83 -11.77 -3.38
CA SER A 489 10.98 -10.59 -3.58
C SER A 489 11.21 -9.89 -4.92
N PRO A 490 10.28 -9.02 -5.37
CA PRO A 490 10.51 -8.09 -6.48
C PRO A 490 11.74 -7.19 -6.30
N TYR A 491 12.01 -6.75 -5.06
CA TYR A 491 13.23 -6.02 -4.71
C TYR A 491 14.49 -6.82 -5.07
N ASP A 492 14.56 -8.09 -4.66
CA ASP A 492 15.71 -8.97 -4.93
C ASP A 492 15.93 -9.18 -6.43
N VAL A 493 14.84 -9.25 -7.21
CA VAL A 493 14.91 -9.35 -8.68
C VAL A 493 15.53 -8.08 -9.24
N ALA A 494 15.05 -6.91 -8.82
CA ALA A 494 15.54 -5.62 -9.31
C ALA A 494 17.01 -5.37 -8.96
N GLN A 495 17.49 -5.84 -7.80
CA GLN A 495 18.91 -5.80 -7.43
C GLN A 495 19.80 -6.62 -8.37
N LYS A 496 19.29 -7.72 -8.92
CA LYS A 496 20.07 -8.64 -9.75
C LYS A 496 19.86 -8.43 -11.25
N ALA A 497 18.75 -7.83 -11.67
CA ALA A 497 18.36 -7.68 -13.07
C ALA A 497 18.15 -6.21 -13.46
N SER A 498 18.64 -5.85 -14.66
CA SER A 498 18.40 -4.54 -15.27
C SER A 498 17.13 -4.52 -16.12
N THR A 499 16.73 -5.64 -16.72
CA THR A 499 15.44 -5.77 -17.42
C THR A 499 14.50 -6.61 -16.58
N ILE A 500 13.36 -6.07 -16.17
CA ILE A 500 12.44 -6.71 -15.22
C ILE A 500 11.07 -6.86 -15.87
N ILE A 501 10.62 -8.10 -16.04
CA ILE A 501 9.31 -8.45 -16.60
C ILE A 501 8.36 -8.85 -15.47
N SER A 502 7.15 -8.29 -15.43
CA SER A 502 6.07 -8.76 -14.56
C SER A 502 4.90 -9.33 -15.35
N MET A 503 4.35 -10.44 -14.87
CA MET A 503 3.14 -11.06 -15.42
C MET A 503 2.23 -11.52 -14.27
N VAL A 504 1.42 -10.60 -13.74
CA VAL A 504 0.60 -10.82 -12.53
C VAL A 504 -0.90 -10.64 -12.77
N PRO A 505 -1.78 -11.22 -11.92
CA PRO A 505 -3.21 -11.31 -12.23
C PRO A 505 -4.00 -9.99 -12.34
N ILE A 506 -3.77 -9.02 -11.44
CA ILE A 506 -4.60 -7.82 -11.28
C ILE A 506 -3.76 -6.57 -10.97
N GLY A 507 -4.36 -5.38 -11.17
CA GLY A 507 -3.71 -4.09 -10.97
C GLY A 507 -3.10 -3.88 -9.58
N LYS A 508 -3.76 -4.37 -8.53
CA LYS A 508 -3.21 -4.32 -7.16
C LYS A 508 -1.87 -5.06 -7.06
N HIS A 509 -1.74 -6.23 -7.68
CA HIS A 509 -0.49 -6.98 -7.66
C HIS A 509 0.62 -6.26 -8.44
N VAL A 510 0.30 -5.55 -9.52
CA VAL A 510 1.27 -4.70 -10.24
C VAL A 510 1.75 -3.56 -9.33
N GLN A 511 0.84 -2.94 -8.58
CA GLN A 511 1.21 -1.93 -7.59
C GLN A 511 2.11 -2.53 -6.50
N ASP A 512 1.79 -3.70 -5.97
CA ASP A 512 2.61 -4.37 -4.95
C ASP A 512 4.02 -4.71 -5.48
N VAL A 513 4.12 -5.22 -6.72
CA VAL A 513 5.39 -5.56 -7.37
C VAL A 513 6.27 -4.32 -7.55
N TYR A 514 5.73 -3.25 -8.12
CA TYR A 514 6.53 -2.10 -8.51
C TYR A 514 6.66 -1.03 -7.45
N VAL A 515 5.61 -0.75 -6.68
CA VAL A 515 5.53 0.38 -5.74
C VAL A 515 5.05 -0.01 -4.34
N GLY A 516 4.98 -1.31 -4.04
CA GLY A 516 4.65 -1.84 -2.72
C GLY A 516 5.69 -1.47 -1.65
N GLU A 517 5.28 -1.58 -0.39
CA GLU A 517 6.08 -1.22 0.78
C GLU A 517 7.21 -2.24 1.01
N GLY A 518 8.43 -1.76 1.30
CA GLY A 518 9.61 -2.56 1.62
C GLY A 518 10.26 -3.36 0.47
N ASN A 519 9.49 -4.17 -0.26
CA ASN A 519 10.01 -5.24 -1.13
C ASN A 519 9.71 -5.06 -2.62
N SER A 520 9.45 -3.83 -3.06
CA SER A 520 9.12 -3.50 -4.45
C SER A 520 10.33 -3.15 -5.31
N VAL A 521 10.12 -3.19 -6.63
CA VAL A 521 11.10 -2.76 -7.63
C VAL A 521 11.51 -1.30 -7.42
N LEU A 522 10.58 -0.39 -7.09
CA LEU A 522 10.88 1.02 -6.82
C LEU A 522 11.86 1.19 -5.65
N ASN A 523 11.71 0.40 -4.58
CA ASN A 523 12.61 0.49 -3.43
C ASN A 523 14.01 0.00 -3.76
N ALA A 524 14.14 -1.02 -4.62
CA ALA A 524 15.44 -1.44 -5.13
C ALA A 524 16.08 -0.36 -6.02
N ILE A 525 15.29 0.26 -6.90
CA ILE A 525 15.78 1.35 -7.76
C ILE A 525 16.28 2.52 -6.91
N LYS A 526 15.57 2.91 -5.85
CA LYS A 526 15.99 4.02 -4.96
C LYS A 526 17.32 3.78 -4.24
N SER A 527 17.74 2.53 -4.04
CA SER A 527 19.03 2.21 -3.42
C SER A 527 20.19 2.08 -4.42
N MET A 528 19.93 2.18 -5.72
CA MET A 528 20.92 2.05 -6.79
C MET A 528 21.58 3.39 -7.15
N ASP A 529 22.79 3.30 -7.72
CA ASP A 529 23.46 4.45 -8.31
C ASP A 529 22.72 4.99 -9.55
N LYS A 530 23.13 6.14 -10.08
CA LYS A 530 22.44 6.79 -11.21
C LYS A 530 22.45 5.95 -12.49
N ASP A 531 23.54 5.24 -12.76
CA ASP A 531 23.72 4.49 -14.00
C ASP A 531 22.91 3.19 -13.96
N GLN A 532 22.92 2.51 -12.82
CA GLN A 532 22.07 1.34 -12.57
C GLN A 532 20.58 1.67 -12.68
N ARG A 533 20.14 2.83 -12.17
CA ARG A 533 18.74 3.29 -12.29
C ARG A 533 18.38 3.53 -13.75
N ALA A 534 19.19 4.27 -14.49
CA ALA A 534 18.98 4.55 -15.92
C ALA A 534 19.00 3.27 -16.78
N ALA A 535 19.85 2.30 -16.43
CA ALA A 535 19.91 0.99 -17.07
C ALA A 535 18.69 0.11 -16.77
N THR A 536 17.87 0.45 -15.77
CA THR A 536 16.70 -0.35 -15.39
C THR A 536 15.52 -0.10 -16.32
N LEU A 537 15.01 -1.19 -16.92
CA LEU A 537 13.79 -1.19 -17.72
C LEU A 537 12.76 -2.16 -17.12
N CYS A 538 11.61 -1.62 -16.75
CA CYS A 538 10.48 -2.39 -16.25
C CYS A 538 9.47 -2.65 -17.39
N ILE A 539 9.05 -3.90 -17.56
CA ILE A 539 8.11 -4.34 -18.59
C ILE A 539 6.93 -5.03 -17.91
N ASP A 540 5.79 -4.36 -17.81
CA ASP A 540 4.58 -4.97 -17.26
C ASP A 540 3.73 -5.59 -18.36
N GLN A 541 3.56 -6.90 -18.33
CA GLN A 541 2.75 -7.65 -19.29
C GLN A 541 1.35 -8.00 -18.78
N SER A 542 1.03 -7.53 -17.58
CA SER A 542 -0.27 -7.71 -16.95
C SER A 542 -1.35 -6.91 -17.69
N THR A 543 -2.58 -7.43 -17.73
CA THR A 543 -3.74 -6.67 -18.22
C THR A 543 -4.39 -5.92 -17.05
N ILE A 544 -4.19 -4.60 -17.01
CA ILE A 544 -4.60 -3.70 -15.91
C ILE A 544 -5.20 -2.40 -16.46
N GLY A 545 -5.73 -1.54 -15.57
CA GLY A 545 -6.19 -0.21 -15.94
C GLY A 545 -5.04 0.72 -16.33
N GLN A 546 -5.26 1.59 -17.33
CA GLN A 546 -4.25 2.55 -17.80
C GLN A 546 -3.78 3.51 -16.71
N SER A 547 -4.71 3.95 -15.84
CA SER A 547 -4.41 4.85 -14.72
C SER A 547 -3.41 4.25 -13.74
N ILE A 548 -3.52 2.96 -13.44
CA ILE A 548 -2.58 2.23 -12.57
C ILE A 548 -1.19 2.17 -13.23
N SER A 549 -1.13 1.76 -14.50
CA SER A 549 0.14 1.66 -15.24
C SER A 549 0.87 3.01 -15.28
N LYS A 550 0.15 4.09 -15.62
CA LYS A 550 0.68 5.46 -15.65
C LYS A 550 1.18 5.93 -14.27
N ALA A 551 0.42 5.66 -13.21
CA ALA A 551 0.81 6.03 -11.85
C ALA A 551 2.06 5.30 -11.35
N VAL A 552 2.20 4.01 -11.68
CA VAL A 552 3.38 3.21 -11.33
C VAL A 552 4.61 3.70 -12.10
N ALA A 553 4.48 3.87 -13.42
CA ALA A 553 5.58 4.34 -14.26
C ALA A 553 6.07 5.74 -13.87
N LEU A 554 5.16 6.64 -13.46
CA LEU A 554 5.54 7.97 -12.96
C LEU A 554 6.50 7.85 -11.77
N LYS A 555 6.17 7.03 -10.77
CA LYS A 555 7.03 6.83 -9.59
C LYS A 555 8.39 6.20 -9.95
N LEU A 556 8.42 5.27 -10.92
CA LEU A 556 9.67 4.66 -11.39
C LEU A 556 10.54 5.68 -12.14
N ARG A 557 9.93 6.54 -12.97
CA ARG A 557 10.61 7.62 -13.70
C ARG A 557 11.16 8.69 -12.77
N GLU A 558 10.42 9.06 -11.73
CA GLU A 558 10.91 9.94 -10.66
C GLU A 558 12.12 9.36 -9.93
N ALA A 559 12.19 8.04 -9.78
CA ALA A 559 13.35 7.36 -9.21
C ALA A 559 14.51 7.19 -10.20
N GLY A 560 14.30 7.40 -11.50
CA GLY A 560 15.33 7.36 -12.55
C GLY A 560 15.36 6.07 -13.39
N ALA A 561 14.34 5.22 -13.31
CA ALA A 561 14.16 4.05 -14.18
C ALA A 561 13.02 4.27 -15.18
N ASP A 562 12.96 3.47 -16.25
CA ASP A 562 11.84 3.55 -17.21
C ASP A 562 10.92 2.32 -17.14
N MET A 563 9.67 2.51 -17.55
CA MET A 563 8.65 1.46 -17.58
C MET A 563 7.83 1.51 -18.88
N ILE A 564 7.51 0.33 -19.39
CA ILE A 564 6.56 0.14 -20.50
C ILE A 564 5.41 -0.79 -20.08
N ASP A 565 4.22 -0.57 -20.63
CA ASP A 565 3.14 -1.54 -20.60
C ASP A 565 3.20 -2.39 -21.87
N ALA A 566 3.24 -3.71 -21.73
CA ALA A 566 3.39 -4.67 -22.82
C ALA A 566 2.41 -5.85 -22.69
N PRO A 567 1.08 -5.62 -22.54
CA PRO A 567 0.10 -6.69 -22.42
C PRO A 567 0.10 -7.66 -23.60
N VAL A 568 -0.29 -8.91 -23.32
CA VAL A 568 -0.19 -10.03 -24.26
C VAL A 568 -1.55 -10.56 -24.73
N SER A 569 -1.61 -11.08 -25.96
CA SER A 569 -2.75 -11.82 -26.54
C SER A 569 -2.31 -13.18 -27.09
N GLY A 570 -3.18 -14.18 -27.03
CA GLY A 570 -2.92 -15.56 -27.50
C GLY A 570 -3.12 -16.68 -26.46
N GLY A 571 -3.44 -16.32 -25.21
CA GLY A 571 -3.76 -17.29 -24.14
C GLY A 571 -2.59 -18.23 -23.79
N VAL A 572 -2.89 -19.26 -22.98
CA VAL A 572 -1.87 -20.23 -22.49
C VAL A 572 -1.24 -20.99 -23.65
N VAL A 573 -2.04 -21.36 -24.67
CA VAL A 573 -1.55 -22.04 -25.88
C VAL A 573 -0.53 -21.18 -26.64
N GLY A 574 -0.84 -19.89 -26.86
CA GLY A 574 0.10 -18.97 -27.49
C GLY A 574 1.35 -18.72 -26.64
N ALA A 575 1.20 -18.67 -25.32
CA ALA A 575 2.33 -18.55 -24.39
C ALA A 575 3.24 -19.77 -24.43
N GLN A 576 2.69 -20.98 -24.53
CA GLN A 576 3.44 -22.22 -24.66
C GLN A 576 4.18 -22.30 -26.00
N GLN A 577 3.52 -21.93 -27.10
CA GLN A 577 4.10 -21.95 -28.44
C GLN A 577 5.08 -20.79 -28.71
N GLY A 578 5.10 -19.76 -27.85
CA GLY A 578 5.87 -18.54 -28.07
C GLY A 578 5.35 -17.74 -29.27
N THR A 579 4.03 -17.74 -29.48
CA THR A 579 3.34 -17.10 -30.61
C THR A 579 2.44 -15.94 -30.18
N LEU A 580 2.65 -15.44 -28.96
CA LEU A 580 1.90 -14.31 -28.41
C LEU A 580 1.98 -13.08 -29.34
N ALA A 581 0.95 -12.24 -29.27
CA ALA A 581 0.98 -10.88 -29.78
C ALA A 581 1.15 -9.91 -28.60
N ILE A 582 2.19 -9.07 -28.65
CA ILE A 582 2.54 -8.13 -27.59
C ILE A 582 2.29 -6.71 -28.10
N MET A 583 1.51 -5.95 -27.34
CA MET A 583 1.16 -4.55 -27.64
C MET A 583 1.88 -3.65 -26.64
N VAL A 584 2.77 -2.77 -27.11
CA VAL A 584 3.69 -2.04 -26.24
C VAL A 584 3.38 -0.54 -26.23
N GLY A 585 3.07 0.00 -25.06
CA GLY A 585 3.01 1.44 -24.78
C GLY A 585 4.24 1.92 -24.00
N GLY A 586 4.82 3.05 -24.40
CA GLY A 586 5.98 3.64 -23.73
C GLY A 586 6.81 4.56 -24.62
N SER A 587 7.98 4.95 -24.13
CA SER A 587 8.94 5.70 -24.96
C SER A 587 9.46 4.81 -26.10
N LYS A 588 9.73 5.39 -27.28
CA LYS A 588 10.29 4.64 -28.41
C LYS A 588 11.64 3.99 -28.04
N THR A 589 12.47 4.70 -27.26
CA THR A 589 13.73 4.18 -26.74
C THR A 589 13.54 2.93 -25.89
N SER A 590 12.56 2.91 -24.99
CA SER A 590 12.31 1.74 -24.13
C SER A 590 11.61 0.60 -24.88
N PHE A 591 10.77 0.92 -25.87
CA PHE A 591 10.29 -0.07 -26.83
C PHE A 591 11.47 -0.78 -27.51
N ASP A 592 12.37 -0.03 -28.15
CA ASP A 592 13.51 -0.60 -28.88
C ASP A 592 14.42 -1.45 -27.96
N ARG A 593 14.61 -1.03 -26.70
CA ARG A 593 15.32 -1.81 -25.66
C ARG A 593 14.61 -3.11 -25.27
N SER A 594 13.28 -3.14 -25.30
CA SER A 594 12.50 -4.31 -24.89
C SER A 594 12.37 -5.40 -25.96
N VAL A 595 12.46 -5.04 -27.24
CA VAL A 595 12.22 -5.93 -28.39
C VAL A 595 13.00 -7.26 -28.29
N PRO A 596 14.30 -7.29 -27.98
CA PRO A 596 15.07 -8.55 -27.94
C PRO A 596 14.49 -9.58 -26.96
N VAL A 597 14.00 -9.12 -25.82
CA VAL A 597 13.39 -9.98 -24.78
C VAL A 597 11.97 -10.38 -25.21
N LEU A 598 11.19 -9.44 -25.74
CA LEU A 598 9.79 -9.68 -26.11
C LEU A 598 9.62 -10.59 -27.33
N GLU A 599 10.52 -10.54 -28.31
CA GLU A 599 10.49 -11.43 -29.49
C GLU A 599 10.76 -12.90 -29.12
N SER A 600 11.45 -13.16 -28.02
CA SER A 600 11.76 -14.52 -27.57
C SER A 600 10.50 -15.28 -27.10
N MET A 601 9.42 -14.56 -26.80
CA MET A 601 8.18 -15.11 -26.26
C MET A 601 6.95 -14.79 -27.14
N SER A 602 7.16 -14.20 -28.32
CA SER A 602 6.08 -13.73 -29.18
C SER A 602 6.37 -13.93 -30.66
N ARG A 603 5.30 -13.94 -31.46
CA ARG A 603 5.41 -13.88 -32.92
C ARG A 603 5.43 -12.44 -33.43
N LYS A 604 4.81 -11.52 -32.69
CA LYS A 604 4.67 -10.12 -33.08
C LYS A 604 4.74 -9.20 -31.86
N VAL A 605 5.63 -8.23 -31.92
CA VAL A 605 5.73 -7.11 -30.98
C VAL A 605 5.34 -5.83 -31.72
N THR A 606 4.33 -5.10 -31.23
CA THR A 606 3.79 -3.91 -31.88
C THR A 606 3.96 -2.69 -30.98
N TYR A 607 4.56 -1.62 -31.50
CA TYR A 607 4.59 -0.33 -30.80
C TYR A 607 3.25 0.37 -30.97
N CYS A 608 2.55 0.63 -29.86
CA CYS A 608 1.19 1.18 -29.84
C CYS A 608 1.15 2.68 -29.54
N GLY A 609 2.27 3.27 -29.09
CA GLY A 609 2.37 4.69 -28.76
C GLY A 609 2.92 4.92 -27.36
N GLU A 610 2.50 6.02 -26.73
CA GLU A 610 2.92 6.38 -25.38
C GLU A 610 2.46 5.37 -24.31
N LEU A 611 2.96 5.54 -23.09
CA LEU A 611 2.59 4.70 -21.96
C LEU A 611 1.07 4.64 -21.76
N GLY A 612 0.53 3.43 -21.65
CA GLY A 612 -0.89 3.09 -21.59
C GLY A 612 -1.50 2.74 -22.95
N ALA A 613 -0.82 3.01 -24.06
CA ALA A 613 -1.33 2.70 -25.40
C ALA A 613 -1.33 1.19 -25.69
N GLY A 614 -0.43 0.41 -25.09
CA GLY A 614 -0.44 -1.04 -25.20
C GLY A 614 -1.67 -1.63 -24.51
N LEU A 615 -1.98 -1.14 -23.31
CA LEU A 615 -3.23 -1.46 -22.59
C LEU A 615 -4.46 -0.98 -23.33
N ALA A 616 -4.44 0.22 -23.92
CA ALA A 616 -5.55 0.72 -24.73
C ALA A 616 -5.79 -0.16 -25.97
N ALA A 617 -4.74 -0.54 -26.69
CA ALA A 617 -4.82 -1.47 -27.82
C ALA A 617 -5.29 -2.86 -27.37
N LYS A 618 -4.82 -3.34 -26.22
CA LYS A 618 -5.26 -4.62 -25.65
C LYS A 618 -6.75 -4.58 -25.28
N ILE A 619 -7.21 -3.49 -24.67
CA ILE A 619 -8.60 -3.26 -24.33
C ILE A 619 -9.41 -3.13 -25.62
N ALA A 620 -8.95 -2.39 -26.62
CA ALA A 620 -9.64 -2.29 -27.92
C ALA A 620 -9.75 -3.66 -28.58
N ASN A 621 -8.68 -4.46 -28.63
CA ASN A 621 -8.68 -5.82 -29.17
C ASN A 621 -9.50 -6.81 -28.33
N LYS A 622 -9.58 -6.61 -27.01
CA LYS A 622 -10.41 -7.44 -26.11
C LYS A 622 -11.84 -6.96 -26.02
N CYS A 623 -12.12 -5.71 -26.33
CA CYS A 623 -13.43 -5.19 -26.60
C CYS A 623 -13.85 -5.71 -27.95
N ASP A 624 -13.00 -5.74 -28.98
CA ASP A 624 -13.27 -6.36 -30.29
C ASP A 624 -13.72 -7.82 -30.17
N TYR A 625 -13.08 -8.55 -29.26
CA TYR A 625 -13.41 -9.94 -28.98
C TYR A 625 -14.86 -10.18 -28.47
N PRO A 626 -15.51 -9.21 -27.77
CA PRO A 626 -16.99 -9.09 -27.74
C PRO A 626 -17.67 -7.98 -28.62
N LEU A 627 -16.94 -7.05 -29.25
CA LEU A 627 -17.34 -5.70 -29.74
C LEU A 627 -16.28 -5.05 -30.68
N THR A 628 -16.35 -5.36 -31.98
CA THR A 628 -15.99 -4.52 -33.16
C THR A 628 -14.58 -4.48 -33.75
N GLU A 629 -14.46 -4.93 -35.01
CA GLU A 629 -13.70 -4.42 -36.16
C GLU A 629 -14.41 -3.43 -37.12
N THR A 630 -14.98 -2.29 -36.71
CA THR A 630 -15.74 -1.36 -37.60
C THR A 630 -14.86 -0.42 -38.43
N THR A 631 -14.94 -0.45 -39.78
CA THR A 631 -15.02 0.76 -40.65
C THR A 631 -15.32 0.40 -42.11
N THR A 632 -16.58 0.15 -42.41
CA THR A 632 -17.29 0.81 -43.52
C THR A 632 -18.78 0.68 -43.24
N PHE A 633 -19.53 1.68 -43.66
CA PHE A 633 -20.96 1.82 -43.43
C PHE A 633 -21.71 0.53 -43.78
N THR A 634 -22.74 0.22 -42.98
CA THR A 634 -23.63 -0.96 -43.02
C THR A 634 -23.10 -2.20 -42.28
N ASP A 635 -23.87 -2.59 -41.25
CA ASP A 635 -24.02 -3.95 -40.72
C ASP A 635 -23.13 -4.40 -39.51
N HIS A 636 -23.78 -5.09 -38.56
CA HIS A 636 -23.25 -5.91 -37.43
C HIS A 636 -22.91 -5.28 -36.06
N THR A 637 -23.92 -5.32 -35.17
CA THR A 637 -23.84 -5.08 -33.71
C THR A 637 -24.02 -6.39 -32.91
N GLY A 638 -22.96 -6.97 -32.31
CA GLY A 638 -23.08 -7.82 -31.09
C GLY A 638 -22.57 -9.29 -31.08
N PRO A 639 -21.36 -9.66 -31.52
CA PRO A 639 -21.07 -11.06 -31.89
C PRO A 639 -20.95 -12.14 -30.80
N ASN A 640 -20.99 -11.86 -29.48
CA ASN A 640 -21.03 -12.94 -28.46
C ASN A 640 -22.38 -13.08 -27.76
N SER A 641 -23.05 -11.98 -27.41
CA SER A 641 -24.41 -12.03 -26.84
C SER A 641 -25.47 -12.22 -27.93
N LEU A 642 -25.28 -11.68 -29.13
CA LEU A 642 -26.16 -11.90 -30.28
C LEU A 642 -25.93 -13.27 -30.92
N LEU A 643 -24.68 -13.73 -31.09
CA LEU A 643 -24.41 -15.11 -31.51
C LEU A 643 -25.04 -16.10 -30.54
N LEU A 644 -24.85 -15.87 -29.24
CA LEU A 644 -25.45 -16.73 -28.22
C LEU A 644 -26.99 -16.69 -28.25
N GLY A 645 -27.58 -15.50 -28.37
CA GLY A 645 -29.04 -15.33 -28.47
C GLY A 645 -29.63 -15.90 -29.76
N ILE A 646 -28.97 -15.72 -30.91
CA ILE A 646 -29.40 -16.26 -32.21
C ILE A 646 -29.20 -17.76 -32.26
N THR A 647 -28.09 -18.28 -31.72
CA THR A 647 -27.86 -19.72 -31.63
C THR A 647 -28.88 -20.35 -30.70
N MET A 648 -29.11 -19.81 -29.49
CA MET A 648 -30.16 -20.32 -28.61
C MET A 648 -31.55 -20.22 -29.23
N ALA A 649 -31.89 -19.12 -29.91
CA ALA A 649 -33.15 -18.97 -30.61
C ALA A 649 -33.29 -19.97 -31.77
N GLY A 650 -32.26 -20.14 -32.60
CA GLY A 650 -32.24 -21.09 -33.71
C GLY A 650 -32.38 -22.54 -33.23
N LEU A 651 -31.70 -22.90 -32.14
CA LEU A 651 -31.84 -24.21 -31.49
C LEU A 651 -33.25 -24.40 -30.91
N MET A 652 -33.81 -23.39 -30.24
CA MET A 652 -35.19 -23.42 -29.74
C MET A 652 -36.23 -23.49 -30.86
N LEU A 653 -35.92 -22.95 -32.04
CA LEU A 653 -36.73 -23.04 -33.26
C LEU A 653 -36.51 -24.35 -34.04
N GLY A 654 -35.68 -25.27 -33.52
CA GLY A 654 -35.48 -26.61 -34.08
C GLY A 654 -34.46 -26.69 -35.22
N VAL A 655 -33.61 -25.68 -35.39
CA VAL A 655 -32.50 -25.72 -36.36
C VAL A 655 -31.37 -26.57 -35.79
N ASP A 656 -30.80 -27.46 -36.61
CA ASP A 656 -29.62 -28.25 -36.23
C ASP A 656 -28.43 -27.32 -35.87
N PRO A 657 -27.73 -27.56 -34.74
CA PRO A 657 -26.62 -26.73 -34.30
C PRO A 657 -25.53 -26.55 -35.38
N GLN A 658 -25.11 -27.63 -36.03
CA GLN A 658 -24.02 -27.57 -37.01
C GLN A 658 -24.45 -26.80 -38.26
N VAL A 659 -25.67 -27.05 -38.74
CA VAL A 659 -26.25 -26.31 -39.86
C VAL A 659 -26.33 -24.81 -39.55
N LEU A 660 -26.75 -24.43 -38.34
CA LEU A 660 -26.81 -23.02 -37.94
C LEU A 660 -25.43 -22.38 -37.86
N ALA A 661 -24.43 -23.09 -37.33
CA ALA A 661 -23.05 -22.64 -37.28
C ALA A 661 -22.46 -22.43 -38.68
N ASP A 662 -22.71 -23.36 -39.60
CA ASP A 662 -22.26 -23.29 -40.98
C ASP A 662 -22.92 -22.11 -41.71
N ILE A 663 -24.22 -21.86 -41.49
CA ILE A 663 -24.92 -20.68 -42.02
C ILE A 663 -24.28 -19.40 -41.48
N ILE A 664 -24.08 -19.29 -40.17
CA ILE A 664 -23.51 -18.09 -39.53
C ILE A 664 -22.09 -17.83 -40.05
N ASN A 665 -21.25 -18.87 -40.13
CA ASN A 665 -19.86 -18.76 -40.57
C ASN A 665 -19.69 -18.50 -42.07
N ASN A 666 -20.68 -18.84 -42.90
CA ASN A 666 -20.71 -18.50 -44.32
C ASN A 666 -21.54 -17.24 -44.64
N SER A 667 -22.06 -16.58 -43.60
CA SER A 667 -22.84 -15.36 -43.72
C SER A 667 -22.11 -14.21 -43.00
N THR A 668 -22.80 -13.09 -42.92
CA THR A 668 -22.27 -11.86 -42.31
C THR A 668 -22.19 -11.91 -40.77
N GLY A 669 -22.78 -12.94 -40.15
CA GLY A 669 -22.69 -13.19 -38.70
C GLY A 669 -21.38 -13.83 -38.23
N ARG A 670 -20.46 -14.17 -39.14
CA ARG A 670 -19.18 -14.83 -38.82
C ARG A 670 -18.33 -13.99 -37.87
N CYS A 671 -17.87 -14.61 -36.80
CA CYS A 671 -16.87 -14.06 -35.89
C CYS A 671 -15.91 -15.14 -35.41
N TRP A 672 -14.85 -14.76 -34.70
CA TRP A 672 -13.90 -15.73 -34.15
C TRP A 672 -14.58 -16.75 -33.23
N SER A 673 -15.56 -16.33 -32.43
CA SER A 673 -16.31 -17.23 -31.55
C SER A 673 -17.14 -18.23 -32.36
N SER A 674 -17.80 -17.82 -33.45
CA SER A 674 -18.59 -18.76 -34.26
C SER A 674 -17.71 -19.73 -35.07
N GLU A 675 -16.51 -19.30 -35.49
CA GLU A 675 -15.64 -20.11 -36.35
C GLU A 675 -14.65 -21.00 -35.59
N ILE A 676 -14.05 -20.49 -34.51
CA ILE A 676 -12.90 -21.11 -33.83
C ILE A 676 -13.23 -21.56 -32.41
N ASN A 677 -14.14 -20.88 -31.72
CA ASN A 677 -14.41 -21.10 -30.29
C ASN A 677 -15.91 -21.14 -29.95
N HIS A 678 -16.65 -21.98 -30.69
CA HIS A 678 -18.11 -21.99 -30.62
C HIS A 678 -18.59 -22.38 -29.21
N PRO A 679 -19.55 -21.66 -28.60
CA PRO A 679 -19.99 -21.90 -27.22
C PRO A 679 -20.93 -23.09 -27.04
N VAL A 680 -21.17 -23.86 -28.10
CA VAL A 680 -22.15 -24.97 -28.11
C VAL A 680 -21.37 -26.28 -28.28
N PRO A 681 -21.44 -27.21 -27.33
CA PRO A 681 -20.62 -28.42 -27.33
C PRO A 681 -20.77 -29.30 -28.58
N GLU A 682 -21.95 -29.28 -29.21
CA GLU A 682 -22.32 -30.11 -30.35
C GLU A 682 -21.70 -29.64 -31.68
N ILE A 683 -21.16 -28.42 -31.75
CA ILE A 683 -20.68 -27.81 -32.99
C ILE A 683 -19.19 -28.06 -33.21
N LYS A 684 -18.85 -28.57 -34.40
CA LYS A 684 -17.48 -28.79 -34.87
C LYS A 684 -16.91 -27.52 -35.49
N CYS A 685 -15.81 -27.03 -34.92
CA CYS A 685 -15.09 -25.83 -35.39
C CYS A 685 -13.89 -26.20 -36.26
N GLY A 686 -14.12 -26.86 -37.41
CA GLY A 686 -13.04 -27.34 -38.27
C GLY A 686 -12.03 -28.24 -37.54
N ASN A 687 -10.74 -27.89 -37.60
CA ASN A 687 -9.66 -28.59 -36.88
C ASN A 687 -9.45 -28.10 -35.43
N SER A 688 -10.22 -27.12 -34.98
CA SER A 688 -10.12 -26.56 -33.63
C SER A 688 -10.95 -27.38 -32.64
N SER A 689 -10.44 -27.55 -31.42
CA SER A 689 -11.16 -28.20 -30.31
C SER A 689 -11.52 -27.13 -29.27
N PRO A 690 -12.70 -26.48 -29.40
CA PRO A 690 -13.11 -25.43 -28.49
C PRO A 690 -13.40 -25.97 -27.08
N PRO A 691 -13.30 -25.14 -26.03
CA PRO A 691 -13.57 -25.56 -24.65
C PRO A 691 -14.98 -26.17 -24.45
N ALA A 692 -15.99 -25.70 -25.18
CA ALA A 692 -17.36 -26.23 -25.10
C ALA A 692 -17.44 -27.75 -25.31
N CYS A 693 -16.63 -28.32 -26.21
CA CYS A 693 -16.60 -29.77 -26.46
C CYS A 693 -15.98 -30.60 -25.33
N ARG A 694 -15.39 -29.95 -24.31
CA ARG A 694 -14.70 -30.59 -23.19
C ARG A 694 -15.22 -30.06 -21.84
N GLY A 695 -16.53 -29.85 -21.74
CA GLY A 695 -17.15 -29.36 -20.51
C GLY A 695 -16.71 -27.95 -20.10
N TYR A 696 -16.25 -27.13 -21.06
CA TYR A 696 -15.71 -25.79 -20.83
C TYR A 696 -14.46 -25.76 -19.95
N GLU A 697 -13.72 -26.88 -19.91
CA GLU A 697 -12.45 -26.97 -19.20
C GLU A 697 -11.30 -26.30 -19.98
N GLY A 698 -10.47 -25.58 -19.24
CA GLY A 698 -9.35 -24.82 -19.79
C GLY A 698 -9.81 -23.53 -20.48
N GLY A 699 -9.07 -23.11 -21.51
CA GLY A 699 -9.41 -21.90 -22.26
C GLY A 699 -9.16 -20.60 -21.47
N PHE A 700 -10.04 -19.62 -21.66
CA PHE A 700 -9.98 -18.32 -21.02
C PHE A 700 -11.09 -18.20 -19.97
N VAL A 701 -10.72 -18.37 -18.70
CA VAL A 701 -11.69 -18.52 -17.60
C VAL A 701 -12.58 -17.30 -17.41
N THR A 702 -13.84 -17.55 -17.05
CA THR A 702 -14.92 -16.56 -16.91
C THR A 702 -14.56 -15.41 -15.95
N LYS A 703 -13.89 -15.70 -14.83
CA LYS A 703 -13.38 -14.67 -13.90
C LYS A 703 -12.42 -13.67 -14.57
N LEU A 704 -11.55 -14.15 -15.47
CA LEU A 704 -10.62 -13.29 -16.21
C LEU A 704 -11.34 -12.51 -17.31
N ALA A 705 -12.31 -13.12 -17.99
CA ALA A 705 -13.13 -12.45 -18.98
C ALA A 705 -13.93 -11.28 -18.37
N HIS A 706 -14.60 -11.52 -17.23
CA HIS A 706 -15.28 -10.46 -16.49
C HIS A 706 -14.32 -9.35 -16.03
N LYS A 707 -13.14 -9.71 -15.51
CA LYS A 707 -12.12 -8.73 -15.11
C LYS A 707 -11.77 -7.79 -16.26
N ASP A 708 -11.55 -8.31 -17.46
CA ASP A 708 -11.17 -7.50 -18.61
C ASP A 708 -12.33 -6.65 -19.14
N LEU A 709 -13.56 -7.18 -19.12
CA LEU A 709 -14.78 -6.42 -19.42
C LEU A 709 -14.97 -5.24 -18.45
N ALA A 710 -14.77 -5.45 -17.15
CA ALA A 710 -14.85 -4.41 -16.14
C ALA A 710 -13.79 -3.31 -16.35
N ILE A 711 -12.56 -3.69 -16.74
CA ILE A 711 -11.51 -2.74 -17.10
C ILE A 711 -11.91 -1.91 -18.33
N ALA A 712 -12.48 -2.56 -19.36
CA ALA A 712 -12.96 -1.88 -20.56
C ALA A 712 -14.08 -0.87 -20.26
N VAL A 713 -15.10 -1.29 -19.50
CA VAL A 713 -16.21 -0.42 -19.07
C VAL A 713 -15.67 0.78 -18.30
N SER A 714 -14.79 0.57 -17.32
CA SER A 714 -14.14 1.66 -16.57
C SER A 714 -13.36 2.62 -17.48
N ALA A 715 -12.59 2.10 -18.43
CA ALA A 715 -11.79 2.92 -19.35
C ALA A 715 -12.68 3.79 -20.27
N THR A 716 -13.79 3.25 -20.77
CA THR A 716 -14.74 4.01 -21.60
C THR A 716 -15.50 5.06 -20.79
N GLN A 717 -15.83 4.78 -19.53
CA GLN A 717 -16.40 5.77 -18.60
C GLN A 717 -15.43 6.93 -18.33
N GLU A 718 -14.15 6.64 -18.06
CA GLU A 718 -13.11 7.66 -17.89
C GLU A 718 -12.94 8.52 -19.16
N ALA A 719 -13.05 7.90 -20.34
CA ALA A 719 -12.97 8.58 -21.63
C ALA A 719 -14.27 9.30 -22.06
N ASN A 720 -15.35 9.21 -21.27
CA ASN A 720 -16.69 9.68 -21.65
C ASN A 720 -17.21 9.11 -22.98
N VAL A 721 -16.87 7.84 -23.28
CA VAL A 721 -17.33 7.12 -24.47
C VAL A 721 -18.43 6.12 -24.05
N PRO A 722 -19.64 6.17 -24.66
CA PRO A 722 -20.71 5.25 -24.30
C PRO A 722 -20.45 3.83 -24.84
N LEU A 723 -20.33 2.85 -23.94
CA LEU A 723 -20.16 1.42 -24.28
C LEU A 723 -21.45 0.62 -24.01
N VAL A 724 -22.53 0.92 -24.75
CA VAL A 724 -23.88 0.41 -24.47
C VAL A 724 -23.94 -1.12 -24.40
N VAL A 725 -23.43 -1.82 -25.42
CA VAL A 725 -23.46 -3.29 -25.44
C VAL A 725 -22.48 -3.89 -24.44
N GLY A 726 -21.30 -3.28 -24.25
CA GLY A 726 -20.31 -3.77 -23.29
C GLY A 726 -20.78 -3.71 -21.85
N ASN A 727 -21.56 -2.70 -21.48
CA ASN A 727 -22.20 -2.62 -20.16
C ASN A 727 -23.16 -3.80 -19.94
N CYS A 728 -24.00 -4.13 -20.92
CA CYS A 728 -24.91 -5.27 -20.83
C CYS A 728 -24.14 -6.60 -20.73
N VAL A 729 -23.05 -6.76 -21.49
CA VAL A 729 -22.23 -7.97 -21.46
C VAL A 729 -21.53 -8.12 -20.12
N GLU A 730 -20.97 -7.04 -19.55
CA GLU A 730 -20.36 -7.09 -18.22
C GLU A 730 -21.39 -7.44 -17.12
N GLU A 731 -22.61 -6.91 -17.19
CA GLU A 731 -23.70 -7.30 -16.28
C GLU A 731 -24.06 -8.78 -16.34
N LEU A 732 -23.99 -9.42 -17.52
CA LEU A 732 -24.21 -10.86 -17.69
C LEU A 732 -23.05 -11.70 -17.12
N TYR A 733 -21.80 -11.26 -17.32
CA TYR A 733 -20.62 -11.99 -16.87
C TYR A 733 -20.33 -11.82 -15.37
N ARG A 734 -20.78 -10.73 -14.75
CA ARG A 734 -20.57 -10.44 -13.33
C ARG A 734 -21.05 -11.56 -12.39
N PRO A 735 -22.30 -12.05 -12.45
CA PRO A 735 -22.75 -13.15 -11.60
C PRO A 735 -22.03 -14.47 -11.91
N LEU A 736 -21.68 -14.72 -13.19
CA LEU A 736 -20.98 -15.94 -13.61
C LEU A 736 -19.57 -16.00 -13.04
N ALA A 737 -18.86 -14.87 -13.01
CA ALA A 737 -17.52 -14.78 -12.42
C ALA A 737 -17.51 -15.07 -10.92
N CYS A 738 -18.60 -14.75 -10.20
CA CYS A 738 -18.75 -15.06 -8.78
C CYS A 738 -19.24 -16.50 -8.51
N SER A 739 -19.72 -17.22 -9.52
CA SER A 739 -20.20 -18.60 -9.38
C SER A 739 -19.04 -19.57 -9.17
N LYS A 740 -19.18 -20.48 -8.19
CA LYS A 740 -18.26 -21.61 -8.01
C LYS A 740 -18.34 -22.62 -9.16
N GLU A 741 -19.48 -22.67 -9.85
CA GLU A 741 -19.74 -23.59 -10.95
C GLU A 741 -19.19 -23.06 -12.28
N PHE A 742 -19.37 -21.77 -12.56
CA PHE A 742 -19.04 -21.17 -13.86
C PHE A 742 -17.75 -20.34 -13.86
N GLY A 743 -17.34 -19.79 -12.72
CA GLY A 743 -16.28 -18.78 -12.67
C GLY A 743 -14.90 -19.27 -13.14
N ASP A 744 -14.59 -20.55 -12.92
CA ASP A 744 -13.32 -21.18 -13.28
C ASP A 744 -13.38 -21.95 -14.62
N ARG A 745 -14.51 -21.92 -15.31
CA ARG A 745 -14.71 -22.50 -16.65
C ARG A 745 -14.50 -21.44 -17.73
N ASP A 746 -14.25 -21.87 -18.97
CA ASP A 746 -14.06 -20.98 -20.12
C ASP A 746 -15.23 -20.00 -20.27
N PHE A 747 -14.95 -18.77 -20.72
CA PHE A 747 -15.95 -17.71 -20.86
C PHE A 747 -17.13 -18.06 -21.77
N SER A 748 -16.99 -19.06 -22.65
CA SER A 748 -18.10 -19.59 -23.46
C SER A 748 -19.16 -20.35 -22.64
N VAL A 749 -18.90 -20.68 -21.37
CA VAL A 749 -19.84 -21.34 -20.45
C VAL A 749 -21.11 -20.53 -20.17
N ILE A 750 -21.13 -19.25 -20.57
CA ILE A 750 -22.33 -18.42 -20.56
C ILE A 750 -23.50 -19.07 -21.30
N TYR A 751 -23.25 -19.93 -22.31
CA TYR A 751 -24.29 -20.71 -22.97
C TYR A 751 -25.00 -21.67 -22.03
N GLU A 752 -24.25 -22.46 -21.28
CA GLU A 752 -24.81 -23.40 -20.30
C GLU A 752 -25.61 -22.64 -19.22
N ALA A 753 -25.06 -21.53 -18.72
CA ALA A 753 -25.74 -20.72 -17.70
C ALA A 753 -27.08 -20.13 -18.20
N LEU A 754 -27.15 -19.71 -19.47
CA LEU A 754 -28.40 -19.24 -20.07
C LEU A 754 -29.37 -20.39 -20.35
N GLN A 755 -28.89 -21.58 -20.74
CA GLN A 755 -29.75 -22.75 -20.88
C GLN A 755 -30.44 -23.10 -19.55
N THR A 756 -29.71 -23.08 -18.43
CA THR A 756 -30.28 -23.31 -17.08
C THR A 756 -31.33 -22.26 -16.70
N GLN A 757 -31.13 -20.99 -17.09
CA GLN A 757 -32.11 -19.93 -16.87
C GLN A 757 -33.36 -20.07 -17.76
N CYS A 758 -33.21 -20.57 -18.98
CA CYS A 758 -34.33 -20.83 -19.88
C CYS A 758 -35.13 -22.07 -19.46
N ALA A 759 -34.48 -23.10 -18.92
CA ALA A 759 -35.15 -24.31 -18.43
C ALA A 759 -35.85 -24.13 -17.08
N SER A 760 -35.54 -23.05 -16.34
CA SER A 760 -36.21 -22.71 -15.06
C SER A 760 -37.40 -21.75 -15.22
N ARG A 761 -37.68 -21.30 -16.45
CA ARG A 761 -38.88 -20.55 -16.85
C ARG A 761 -39.84 -21.46 -17.60
#